data_AF-A0A154IP43-F1
#
_entry.id   AF-A0A154IP43-F1
#
_cell.length_a   1.000
_cell.length_b   1.000
_cell.length_c   1.000
_cell.angle_alpha   90.00
_cell.angle_beta   90.00
_cell.angle_gamma   90.00
#
_symmetry.space_group_name_H-M   'P 1'
#
loop_
_entity.id
_entity.type
_entity.pdbx_description
1 polymer ?
#
loop_
_entity_poly.entity_id
_entity_poly.type
_entity_poly.pdbx_seq_one_letter_code
_entity_poly.pdbx_strand_id
1 'polypeptide(L)'
;MMGVHFADQFLVAFVVGLIFIAFFAWDRFHTRQSASLDFRYRVMKEVDVANLGGTPALRQAYLIYVVTLLFLYIAMTFFGKLIVQTLNELKVVGVQVDASSLQFDSPQWPLMLAFGFAGLAPLVPQLRIAEGWLFQRAYRAVGIPVRINETTRNLLSIIDAAATGRPDDAPNLIKELKQRAKRIRSTVDESWAATCVSPWKLEDGINQIAQLELLMAWAKGRRGAWLGSEVSEAVRQLEQKLASEADDLLDGFERRLSESADSKVARRQKYVIETFEHAHILRDELASILAVYVERDPDPHDSSEEPEKLYSAPGLHELLNKADPPNRAGTGPETGMLIAVFLTIPIYALFTWQRLYAPLTPRATSDSLTVVIATAGIGALLLLSIFWLPILVAFATRQHFYDERKWITEARRDRPAYIKQHLMTLVIAVGVSVFCLSGVAALWAFLITRDVSTFQALLVQGSSPFLLNIASMALFVIPVAWFTIRSADARVSGQSAIGLGLSSALFLLLCQTIHLAFWTDARSCMKDAKFLSDLFASGCFTYYSGLDFFIMPTLAFLAAVVFGNPWRNGRSTEKPTSLLPTGATGATYALALAFLVLQAPWVTAQETPAKLEVKVGFRADVEPFSYKVSSDGGEQPGLQPIYKGFLADLCYWIFDGGDYSVKDVPVTALDRFQKMSSGQIDVLCDPVTVRFSQTVDPLTLHPRHSDRTEAGIFSPIVFATGVSYLQRRDRNLGSSVLIGYVAGTTAEDVLTDLCKVDLFGVVPVDERSERSLMCDAALTVRRISLISLCDEEFIIYLSREERTVITEKCAEPPETSQLMRTAFYSQLLKDVEKVAVEEDASIKGRLEHAGGSKKAQLDEASRQWKQIIDQTRSCENGDLTCNPNWLLSHLGNICSGAVPTSQDGASERAADYWKRTTYRYCPFKSHDELIKWFCESNTKNAGMVYLGDREIILGKLQTWNDGHVAKCVVADEDGAGDLTYEPYAIMVKKPKNPEEMERLNNIAEIVKRRVYEFFSFSSFARAKFDTYFLGLRKDRTMSTALAYLFLLNGIEDERRFVFPVRENGIVETQQK
;
A
#
# COMPACT_ATOMS: atom_id res chain seq x y z
N MET A 1 -1.53 28.41 -22.90
CA MET A 1 -0.30 28.98 -22.31
C MET A 1 0.88 28.20 -22.91
N MET A 2 2.03 28.80 -23.21
CA MET A 2 3.16 28.18 -23.95
C MET A 2 2.83 27.49 -25.30
N GLY A 3 1.67 27.77 -25.92
CA GLY A 3 1.26 27.06 -27.14
C GLY A 3 0.88 25.60 -26.88
N VAL A 4 1.03 25.16 -25.62
CA VAL A 4 0.44 23.97 -25.05
C VAL A 4 -0.96 24.36 -24.62
N HIS A 5 -1.95 23.93 -25.40
CA HIS A 5 -3.29 23.82 -24.86
C HIS A 5 -3.27 22.69 -23.86
N PHE A 6 -3.12 23.00 -22.57
CA PHE A 6 -3.58 22.06 -21.57
C PHE A 6 -5.04 21.80 -21.87
N ALA A 7 -5.39 20.53 -22.04
CA ALA A 7 -6.78 20.14 -22.03
C ALA A 7 -7.41 20.72 -20.76
N ASP A 8 -8.66 21.18 -20.82
CA ASP A 8 -9.38 21.64 -19.61
C ASP A 8 -9.32 20.58 -18.49
N GLN A 9 -9.22 19.32 -18.90
CA GLN A 9 -8.98 18.15 -18.06
C GLN A 9 -7.70 18.25 -17.18
N PHE A 10 -6.62 18.89 -17.63
CA PHE A 10 -5.40 19.08 -16.84
C PHE A 10 -5.62 20.06 -15.69
N LEU A 11 -6.31 21.18 -15.94
CA LEU A 11 -6.64 22.16 -14.90
C LEU A 11 -7.64 21.57 -13.91
N VAL A 12 -8.62 20.81 -14.40
CA VAL A 12 -9.56 20.06 -13.55
C VAL A 12 -8.80 19.04 -12.70
N ALA A 13 -7.90 18.25 -13.30
CA ALA A 13 -7.05 17.28 -12.60
C ALA A 13 -6.16 17.92 -11.53
N PHE A 14 -5.60 19.11 -11.81
CA PHE A 14 -4.83 19.89 -10.84
C PHE A 14 -5.67 20.37 -9.66
N VAL A 15 -6.87 20.91 -9.91
CA VAL A 15 -7.79 21.33 -8.84
C VAL A 15 -8.28 20.14 -8.01
N VAL A 16 -8.63 19.03 -8.67
CA VAL A 16 -8.97 17.77 -7.99
C VAL A 16 -7.79 17.30 -7.14
N GLY A 17 -6.55 17.38 -7.65
CA GLY A 17 -5.34 17.06 -6.91
C GLY A 17 -5.12 17.93 -5.66
N LEU A 18 -5.39 19.24 -5.72
CA LEU A 18 -5.34 20.13 -4.55
C LEU A 18 -6.35 19.71 -3.48
N ILE A 19 -7.60 19.42 -3.89
CA ILE A 19 -8.67 18.98 -2.98
C ILE A 19 -8.32 17.62 -2.38
N PHE A 20 -7.80 16.71 -3.21
CA PHE A 20 -7.39 15.37 -2.80
C PHE A 20 -6.28 15.43 -1.75
N ILE A 21 -5.21 16.21 -2.00
CA ILE A 21 -4.14 16.41 -1.03
C ILE A 21 -4.69 17.00 0.26
N ALA A 22 -5.53 18.03 0.21
CA ALA A 22 -6.11 18.63 1.42
C ALA A 22 -6.91 17.59 2.23
N PHE A 23 -7.78 16.82 1.57
CA PHE A 23 -8.59 15.79 2.23
C PHE A 23 -7.75 14.70 2.90
N PHE A 24 -6.80 14.10 2.16
CA PHE A 24 -5.95 13.03 2.70
C PHE A 24 -4.89 13.54 3.69
N ALA A 25 -4.42 14.78 3.52
CA ALA A 25 -3.55 15.42 4.50
C ALA A 25 -4.24 15.54 5.86
N TRP A 26 -5.56 15.74 5.92
CA TRP A 26 -6.28 15.80 7.20
C TRP A 26 -6.26 14.44 7.90
N ASP A 27 -6.65 13.37 7.20
CA ASP A 27 -6.64 12.01 7.77
C ASP A 27 -5.23 11.62 8.23
N ARG A 28 -4.21 11.88 7.41
CA ARG A 28 -2.79 11.66 7.72
C ARG A 28 -2.26 12.51 8.87
N PHE A 29 -2.76 13.74 9.03
CA PHE A 29 -2.38 14.62 10.14
C PHE A 29 -3.11 14.26 11.44
N HIS A 30 -4.29 13.65 11.33
CA HIS A 30 -5.11 13.23 12.47
C HIS A 30 -4.76 11.81 12.96
N THR A 31 -4.30 10.92 12.08
CA THR A 31 -3.86 9.58 12.49
C THR A 31 -2.63 9.67 13.38
N ARG A 32 -2.72 9.08 14.58
CA ARG A 32 -1.60 8.96 15.50
C ARG A 32 -0.45 8.28 14.76
N GLN A 33 0.66 9.00 14.52
CA GLN A 33 1.82 8.43 13.85
C GLN A 33 2.25 7.18 14.62
N SER A 34 2.18 6.05 13.94
CA SER A 34 2.52 4.70 14.37
C SER A 34 4.03 4.49 14.63
N ALA A 35 4.76 5.56 14.91
CA ALA A 35 6.20 5.54 15.19
C ALA A 35 6.54 5.04 16.61
N SER A 36 5.56 4.73 17.45
CA SER A 36 5.82 4.10 18.75
C SER A 36 4.93 2.88 18.94
N LEU A 37 5.45 1.76 18.44
CA LEU A 37 5.18 0.42 18.96
C LEU A 37 5.50 0.26 20.48
N ASP A 38 5.75 1.35 21.20
CA ASP A 38 6.13 1.36 22.61
C ASP A 38 5.77 2.70 23.29
N PHE A 39 4.49 3.11 23.22
CA PHE A 39 4.02 4.23 24.05
C PHE A 39 4.09 3.81 25.53
N ARG A 40 5.16 4.25 26.21
CA ARG A 40 5.48 3.84 27.60
C ARG A 40 4.49 4.30 28.66
N TYR A 41 3.76 5.41 28.43
CA TYR A 41 2.91 6.05 29.44
C TYR A 41 1.45 6.15 28.98
N ARG A 42 0.49 6.01 29.90
CA ARG A 42 -0.97 6.06 29.64
C ARG A 42 -1.41 7.35 28.97
N VAL A 43 -0.81 8.50 29.30
CA VAL A 43 -1.16 9.78 28.67
C VAL A 43 -0.93 9.79 27.16
N MET A 44 0.10 9.08 26.67
CA MET A 44 0.38 8.98 25.23
C MET A 44 -0.48 7.93 24.53
N LYS A 45 -1.08 7.01 25.29
CA LYS A 45 -1.93 5.91 24.79
C LYS A 45 -3.42 6.26 24.81
N GLU A 46 -3.88 6.94 25.84
CA GLU A 46 -5.30 7.18 26.12
C GLU A 46 -5.76 8.58 25.67
N VAL A 47 -4.87 9.57 25.61
CA VAL A 47 -5.22 10.94 25.22
C VAL A 47 -4.88 11.22 23.76
N ASP A 48 -5.87 11.69 22.99
CA ASP A 48 -5.66 12.12 21.61
C ASP A 48 -4.82 13.40 21.51
N VAL A 49 -4.08 13.54 20.40
CA VAL A 49 -3.27 14.74 20.11
C VAL A 49 -4.13 16.02 20.12
N ALA A 50 -5.38 15.92 19.67
CA ALA A 50 -6.36 17.01 19.73
C ALA A 50 -6.64 17.49 21.16
N ASN A 51 -6.54 16.58 22.14
CA ASN A 51 -6.77 16.84 23.55
C ASN A 51 -5.49 17.35 24.25
N LEU A 52 -4.30 17.15 23.67
CA LEU A 52 -3.05 17.66 24.27
C LEU A 52 -2.90 19.19 24.12
N GLY A 53 -3.21 19.76 22.94
CA GLY A 53 -3.15 21.21 22.70
C GLY A 53 -4.48 21.90 22.33
N GLY A 54 -5.58 21.16 22.26
CA GLY A 54 -6.90 21.68 21.91
C GLY A 54 -7.19 21.71 20.40
N THR A 55 -8.48 21.63 20.05
CA THR A 55 -8.95 21.63 18.65
C THR A 55 -8.50 22.85 17.83
N PRO A 56 -8.45 24.09 18.38
CA PRO A 56 -7.97 25.25 17.63
C PRO A 56 -6.49 25.17 17.26
N ALA A 57 -5.64 24.70 18.18
CA ALA A 57 -4.20 24.52 17.93
C ALA A 57 -3.98 23.44 16.86
N LEU A 58 -4.74 22.34 16.92
CA LEU A 58 -4.65 21.27 15.92
C LEU A 58 -4.96 21.77 14.51
N ARG A 59 -6.00 22.59 14.34
CA ARG A 59 -6.37 23.19 13.04
C ARG A 59 -5.28 24.13 12.53
N GLN A 60 -4.66 24.91 13.41
CA GLN A 60 -3.56 25.80 13.03
C GLN A 60 -2.30 25.02 12.61
N ALA A 61 -1.98 23.93 13.32
CA ALA A 61 -0.85 23.06 12.94
C ALA A 61 -1.11 22.37 11.59
N TYR A 62 -2.34 21.88 11.39
CA TYR A 62 -2.76 21.32 10.11
C TYR A 62 -2.64 22.33 8.96
N LEU A 63 -3.00 23.60 9.20
CA LEU A 63 -2.86 24.67 8.21
C LEU A 63 -1.39 24.84 7.75
N ILE A 64 -0.43 24.81 8.67
CA ILE A 64 1.02 24.85 8.32
C ILE A 64 1.38 23.65 7.45
N TYR A 65 0.95 22.46 7.86
CA TYR A 65 1.26 21.21 7.17
C TYR A 65 0.67 21.15 5.75
N VAL A 66 -0.64 21.39 5.62
CA VAL A 66 -1.34 21.30 4.33
C VAL A 66 -0.85 22.35 3.35
N VAL A 67 -0.58 23.58 3.78
CA VAL A 67 -0.05 24.62 2.88
C VAL A 67 1.35 24.27 2.38
N THR A 68 2.19 23.67 3.23
CA THR A 68 3.52 23.20 2.82
C THR A 68 3.40 22.11 1.74
N LEU A 69 2.50 21.15 1.93
CA LEU A 69 2.25 20.09 0.94
C LEU A 69 1.68 20.63 -0.37
N LEU A 70 0.69 21.52 -0.30
CA LEU A 70 0.09 22.14 -1.49
C LEU A 70 1.13 22.98 -2.25
N PHE A 71 2.02 23.69 -1.54
CA PHE A 71 3.11 24.42 -2.17
C PHE A 71 4.06 23.49 -2.94
N LEU A 72 4.50 22.39 -2.31
CA LEU A 72 5.35 21.39 -2.96
C LEU A 72 4.65 20.72 -4.15
N TYR A 73 3.36 20.45 -4.03
CA TYR A 73 2.55 19.91 -5.11
C TYR A 73 2.46 20.86 -6.30
N ILE A 74 2.16 22.15 -6.06
CA ILE A 74 2.13 23.18 -7.12
C ILE A 74 3.50 23.25 -7.79
N ALA A 75 4.58 23.28 -7.01
CA ALA A 75 5.94 23.31 -7.54
C ALA A 75 6.24 22.09 -8.42
N MET A 76 5.95 20.87 -7.95
CA MET A 76 6.18 19.65 -8.73
C MET A 76 5.27 19.54 -9.95
N THR A 77 4.04 20.06 -9.88
CA THR A 77 3.08 19.96 -10.99
C THR A 77 3.54 20.77 -12.19
N PHE A 78 3.97 22.01 -11.96
CA PHE A 78 4.39 22.90 -13.06
C PHE A 78 5.89 22.80 -13.38
N PHE A 79 6.73 22.37 -12.44
CA PHE A 79 8.20 22.28 -12.63
C PHE A 79 8.75 20.86 -12.63
N GLY A 80 7.90 19.84 -12.54
CA GLY A 80 8.32 18.44 -12.48
C GLY A 80 9.28 18.04 -13.59
N LYS A 81 9.01 18.49 -14.83
CA LYS A 81 9.89 18.23 -15.98
C LYS A 81 11.28 18.83 -15.79
N LEU A 82 11.34 20.10 -15.39
CA LEU A 82 12.60 20.83 -15.20
C LEU A 82 13.37 20.29 -13.99
N ILE A 83 12.69 19.96 -12.91
CA ILE A 83 13.27 19.33 -11.72
C ILE A 83 13.85 17.95 -12.06
N VAL A 84 13.09 17.09 -12.74
CA VAL A 84 13.54 15.73 -13.12
C VAL A 84 14.71 15.81 -14.12
N GLN A 85 14.66 16.72 -15.09
CA GLN A 85 15.77 16.95 -16.02
C GLN A 85 17.04 17.44 -15.31
N THR A 86 16.91 18.38 -14.37
CA THR A 86 18.04 18.90 -13.59
C THR A 86 18.64 17.83 -12.66
N LEU A 87 17.80 17.00 -12.03
CA LEU A 87 18.24 15.89 -11.18
C LEU A 87 18.98 14.80 -11.98
N ASN A 88 18.53 14.51 -13.20
CA ASN A 88 19.20 13.56 -14.10
C ASN A 88 20.59 14.07 -14.53
N GLU A 89 20.77 15.39 -14.71
CA GLU A 89 22.07 15.98 -15.04
C GLU A 89 23.02 16.03 -13.84
N LEU A 90 22.51 16.20 -12.62
CA LEU A 90 23.32 16.28 -11.39
C LEU A 90 23.90 14.92 -10.93
N LYS A 91 23.60 13.81 -11.62
CA LYS A 91 24.06 12.44 -11.30
C LYS A 91 23.98 12.10 -9.80
N VAL A 92 22.91 12.54 -9.14
CA VAL A 92 22.68 12.19 -7.74
C VAL A 92 22.34 10.71 -7.68
N VAL A 93 23.14 9.95 -6.93
CA VAL A 93 23.16 8.49 -6.90
C VAL A 93 21.76 7.90 -6.67
N GLY A 94 21.29 7.05 -7.61
CA GLY A 94 20.25 6.05 -7.37
C GLY A 94 18.86 6.29 -7.97
N VAL A 95 18.57 7.43 -8.61
CA VAL A 95 17.26 7.69 -9.22
C VAL A 95 17.46 8.30 -10.62
N GLN A 96 17.59 7.43 -11.63
CA GLN A 96 17.48 7.83 -13.03
C GLN A 96 16.02 7.65 -13.45
N VAL A 97 15.27 8.74 -13.54
CA VAL A 97 13.89 8.73 -14.04
C VAL A 97 13.93 9.14 -15.49
N ASP A 98 13.48 8.27 -16.40
CA ASP A 98 13.46 8.57 -17.82
C ASP A 98 12.43 9.67 -18.12
N ALA A 99 12.90 10.91 -18.17
CA ALA A 99 12.08 12.10 -18.38
C ALA A 99 11.36 12.13 -19.74
N SER A 100 11.73 11.23 -20.67
CA SER A 100 11.08 11.10 -21.98
C SER A 100 9.79 10.27 -21.93
N SER A 101 9.64 9.42 -20.91
CA SER A 101 8.46 8.56 -20.72
C SER A 101 7.30 9.24 -19.99
N LEU A 102 7.58 10.35 -19.27
CA LEU A 102 6.60 11.07 -18.47
C LEU A 102 5.93 12.18 -19.29
N GLN A 103 4.63 12.06 -19.51
CA GLN A 103 3.81 13.10 -20.16
C GLN A 103 3.44 14.20 -19.17
N PHE A 104 4.35 15.14 -18.94
CA PHE A 104 4.16 16.26 -17.99
C PHE A 104 3.00 17.20 -18.32
N ASP A 105 2.53 17.21 -19.58
CA ASP A 105 1.44 18.07 -20.05
C ASP A 105 0.06 17.38 -19.99
N SER A 106 0.00 16.12 -19.53
CA SER A 106 -1.22 15.31 -19.45
C SER A 106 -1.96 15.49 -18.10
N PRO A 107 -3.30 15.35 -18.06
CA PRO A 107 -4.06 15.39 -16.80
C PRO A 107 -3.64 14.29 -15.80
N GLN A 108 -2.96 13.25 -16.25
CA GLN A 108 -2.42 12.19 -15.40
C GLN A 108 -1.30 12.71 -14.50
N TRP A 109 -0.51 13.70 -14.93
CA TRP A 109 0.64 14.19 -14.17
C TRP A 109 0.25 14.88 -12.84
N PRO A 110 -0.66 15.88 -12.81
CA PRO A 110 -1.14 16.46 -11.55
C PRO A 110 -1.81 15.43 -10.63
N LEU A 111 -2.54 14.45 -11.18
CA LEU A 111 -3.17 13.41 -10.37
C LEU A 111 -2.15 12.43 -9.79
N MET A 112 -1.18 11.99 -10.59
CA MET A 112 -0.08 11.12 -10.14
C MET A 112 0.72 11.79 -9.03
N LEU A 113 1.01 13.08 -9.14
CA LEU A 113 1.65 13.83 -8.06
C LEU A 113 0.75 13.90 -6.83
N ALA A 114 -0.55 14.16 -6.98
CA ALA A 114 -1.47 14.23 -5.85
C ALA A 114 -1.56 12.89 -5.11
N PHE A 115 -1.68 11.78 -5.84
CA PHE A 115 -1.61 10.42 -5.29
C PHE A 115 -0.24 10.13 -4.69
N GLY A 116 0.84 10.65 -5.28
CA GLY A 116 2.19 10.55 -4.76
C GLY A 116 2.35 11.24 -3.41
N PHE A 117 1.92 12.50 -3.30
CA PHE A 117 1.96 13.27 -2.06
C PHE A 117 1.03 12.68 -0.99
N ALA A 118 -0.17 12.22 -1.36
CA ALA A 118 -1.13 11.65 -0.43
C ALA A 118 -0.76 10.24 0.05
N GLY A 119 -0.29 9.37 -0.85
CA GLY A 119 -0.12 7.93 -0.61
C GLY A 119 1.32 7.44 -0.63
N LEU A 120 2.17 7.85 -1.58
CA LEU A 120 3.51 7.26 -1.78
C LEU A 120 4.61 7.94 -0.93
N ALA A 121 4.48 9.22 -0.63
CA ALA A 121 5.46 9.98 0.16
C ALA A 121 5.86 9.33 1.51
N PRO A 122 4.95 8.72 2.30
CA PRO A 122 5.34 8.08 3.56
C PRO A 122 6.07 6.72 3.38
N LEU A 123 6.04 6.11 2.19
CA LEU A 123 6.83 4.88 1.90
C LEU A 123 8.29 5.17 1.57
N VAL A 124 8.60 6.39 1.16
CA VAL A 124 9.97 6.81 0.85
C VAL A 124 10.64 7.26 2.15
N PRO A 125 11.68 6.54 2.65
CA PRO A 125 12.26 6.81 3.97
C PRO A 125 12.72 8.26 4.18
N GLN A 126 13.28 8.88 3.14
CA GLN A 126 13.77 10.26 3.17
C GLN A 126 12.63 11.28 3.32
N LEU A 127 11.53 11.06 2.57
CA LEU A 127 10.35 11.93 2.66
C LEU A 127 9.63 11.76 4.00
N ARG A 128 9.58 10.53 4.54
CA ARG A 128 9.04 10.26 5.88
C ARG A 128 9.82 11.01 6.98
N ILE A 129 11.15 11.11 6.88
CA ILE A 129 11.98 11.87 7.82
C ILE A 129 11.68 13.37 7.72
N ALA A 130 11.68 13.92 6.50
CA ALA A 130 11.41 15.33 6.27
C ALA A 130 9.98 15.72 6.73
N GLU A 131 9.03 14.83 6.49
CA GLU A 131 7.66 15.01 6.94
C GLU A 131 7.52 14.90 8.46
N GLY A 132 8.18 13.94 9.11
CA GLY A 132 8.21 13.85 10.57
C GLY A 132 8.74 15.13 11.22
N TRP A 133 9.74 15.76 10.60
CA TRP A 133 10.23 17.06 11.03
C TRP A 133 9.20 18.19 10.82
N LEU A 134 8.49 18.19 9.69
CA LEU A 134 7.40 19.15 9.43
C LEU A 134 6.26 19.01 10.44
N PHE A 135 5.87 17.78 10.79
CA PHE A 135 4.88 17.50 11.83
C PHE A 135 5.30 18.04 13.20
N GLN A 136 6.53 17.71 13.62
CA GLN A 136 7.07 18.19 14.88
C GLN A 136 7.10 19.73 14.93
N ARG A 137 7.50 20.39 13.82
CA ARG A 137 7.47 21.86 13.77
C ARG A 137 6.04 22.40 13.79
N ALA A 138 5.12 21.84 13.00
CA ALA A 138 3.73 22.29 12.94
C ALA A 138 3.04 22.20 14.31
N TYR A 139 3.25 21.11 15.05
CA TYR A 139 2.72 20.95 16.40
C TYR A 139 3.35 21.93 17.40
N ARG A 140 4.68 22.10 17.38
CA ARG A 140 5.34 23.02 18.32
C ARG A 140 5.09 24.49 18.01
N ALA A 141 4.92 24.86 16.74
CA ALA A 141 4.61 26.22 16.32
C ALA A 141 3.30 26.75 16.95
N VAL A 142 2.37 25.85 17.30
CA VAL A 142 1.08 26.17 17.92
C VAL A 142 1.00 25.77 19.40
N GLY A 143 2.08 25.25 20.00
CA GLY A 143 2.13 24.87 21.41
C GLY A 143 1.57 23.47 21.76
N ILE A 144 1.41 22.56 20.79
CA ILE A 144 1.09 21.15 21.07
C ILE A 144 2.36 20.43 21.57
N PRO A 145 2.31 19.72 22.72
CA PRO A 145 3.47 19.00 23.26
C PRO A 145 3.83 17.79 22.40
N VAL A 146 5.12 17.57 22.16
CA VAL A 146 5.64 16.54 21.23
C VAL A 146 6.78 15.73 21.84
N ARG A 147 7.43 16.20 22.93
CA ARG A 147 8.60 15.58 23.55
C ARG A 147 8.28 14.91 24.89
N ILE A 148 7.02 14.56 25.14
CA ILE A 148 6.52 14.13 26.46
C ILE A 148 7.43 13.07 27.09
N ASN A 149 7.86 12.08 26.33
CA ASN A 149 8.77 11.02 26.81
C ASN A 149 10.15 11.55 27.22
N GLU A 150 10.76 12.43 26.42
CA GLU A 150 12.08 13.01 26.74
C GLU A 150 12.00 13.94 27.95
N THR A 151 10.93 14.73 28.04
CA THR A 151 10.63 15.60 29.19
C THR A 151 10.39 14.77 30.45
N THR A 152 9.63 13.68 30.35
CA THR A 152 9.38 12.73 31.46
C THR A 152 10.69 12.10 31.93
N ARG A 153 11.54 11.64 31.00
CA ARG A 153 12.86 11.08 31.35
C ARG A 153 13.76 12.12 32.02
N ASN A 154 13.76 13.36 31.55
CA ASN A 154 14.53 14.44 32.16
C ASN A 154 14.04 14.69 33.61
N LEU A 155 12.73 14.82 33.80
CA LEU A 155 12.11 14.96 35.14
C LEU A 155 12.49 13.80 36.07
N LEU A 156 12.30 12.54 35.62
CA LEU A 156 12.65 11.36 36.40
C LEU A 156 14.15 11.31 36.73
N SER A 157 15.02 11.64 35.79
CA SER A 157 16.47 11.65 36.01
C SER A 157 16.90 12.66 37.10
N ILE A 158 16.23 13.80 37.17
CA ILE A 158 16.49 14.82 38.20
C ILE A 158 15.97 14.35 39.56
N ILE A 159 14.76 13.76 39.60
CA ILE A 159 14.16 13.22 40.83
C ILE A 159 15.00 12.06 41.39
N ASP A 160 15.46 11.13 40.55
CA ASP A 160 16.28 9.98 40.96
C ASP A 160 17.68 10.40 41.44
N ALA A 161 18.30 11.37 40.75
CA ALA A 161 19.56 11.96 41.20
C ALA A 161 19.42 12.66 42.56
N ALA A 162 18.31 13.37 42.79
CA ALA A 162 18.03 14.03 44.06
C ALA A 162 17.72 13.05 45.19
N ALA A 163 16.98 11.96 44.92
CA ALA A 163 16.68 10.93 45.91
C ALA A 163 17.95 10.21 46.41
N THR A 164 18.91 9.97 45.51
CA THR A 164 20.21 9.36 45.86
C THR A 164 21.21 10.35 46.49
N GLY A 165 20.84 11.62 46.64
CA GLY A 165 21.64 12.65 47.29
C GLY A 165 22.85 13.12 46.46
N ARG A 166 22.83 12.95 45.13
CA ARG A 166 23.85 13.53 44.25
C ARG A 166 23.69 15.06 44.25
N PRO A 167 24.72 15.83 44.67
CA PRO A 167 24.53 17.20 45.16
C PRO A 167 24.54 18.31 44.11
N ASP A 168 24.74 18.02 42.82
CA ASP A 168 25.02 19.06 41.82
C ASP A 168 23.74 19.83 41.41
N ASP A 169 23.27 20.72 42.29
CA ASP A 169 22.43 21.92 42.05
C ASP A 169 20.97 21.92 42.57
N ALA A 170 20.45 20.91 43.30
CA ALA A 170 19.04 20.88 43.77
C ALA A 170 18.83 20.66 45.30
N PRO A 171 19.33 21.56 46.17
CA PRO A 171 19.31 21.39 47.62
C PRO A 171 17.91 21.26 48.26
N ASN A 172 16.89 21.99 47.77
CA ASN A 172 15.55 21.96 48.35
C ASN A 172 14.82 20.66 47.98
N LEU A 173 14.97 20.18 46.75
CA LEU A 173 14.43 18.90 46.30
C LEU A 173 15.03 17.73 47.08
N ILE A 174 16.36 17.72 47.28
CA ILE A 174 17.06 16.70 48.08
C ILE A 174 16.55 16.72 49.53
N LYS A 175 16.40 17.91 50.12
CA LYS A 175 15.90 18.06 51.51
C LYS A 175 14.49 17.50 51.65
N GLU A 176 13.60 17.82 50.71
CA GLU A 176 12.20 17.40 50.75
C GLU A 176 12.05 15.88 50.57
N LEU A 177 12.75 15.29 49.58
CA LEU A 177 12.75 13.84 49.36
C LEU A 177 13.34 13.08 50.56
N LYS A 178 14.43 13.56 51.15
CA LYS A 178 15.00 12.97 52.38
C LYS A 178 14.05 13.03 53.57
N GLN A 179 13.30 14.12 53.71
CA GLN A 179 12.33 14.27 54.79
C GLN A 179 11.17 13.27 54.65
N ARG A 180 10.66 13.07 53.43
CA ARG A 180 9.62 12.09 53.12
C ARG A 180 10.11 10.66 53.31
N ALA A 181 11.27 10.32 52.74
CA ALA A 181 11.90 9.01 52.90
C ALA A 181 12.15 8.66 54.39
N LYS A 182 12.59 9.63 55.20
CA LYS A 182 12.78 9.43 56.65
C LYS A 182 11.48 9.11 57.38
N ARG A 183 10.38 9.78 57.01
CA ARG A 183 9.05 9.54 57.59
C ARG A 183 8.52 8.13 57.24
N ILE A 184 8.61 7.76 55.97
CA ILE A 184 8.21 6.43 55.50
C ILE A 184 9.06 5.36 56.19
N ARG A 185 10.37 5.59 56.30
CA ARG A 185 11.31 4.68 56.98
C ARG A 185 10.96 4.44 58.44
N SER A 186 10.61 5.47 59.20
CA SER A 186 10.18 5.28 60.60
C SER A 186 8.96 4.37 60.72
N THR A 187 7.97 4.52 59.83
CA THR A 187 6.78 3.66 59.82
C THR A 187 7.10 2.24 59.40
N VAL A 188 8.01 2.06 58.44
CA VAL A 188 8.41 0.73 57.92
C VAL A 188 9.26 -0.03 58.93
N ASP A 189 10.22 0.62 59.57
CA ASP A 189 11.14 0.02 60.55
C ASP A 189 10.40 -0.45 61.82
N GLU A 190 9.31 0.22 62.19
CA GLU A 190 8.43 -0.18 63.30
C GLU A 190 7.44 -1.31 62.94
N SER A 191 7.36 -1.68 61.66
CA SER A 191 6.39 -2.64 61.11
C SER A 191 7.01 -3.99 60.77
N TRP A 192 6.16 -4.94 60.36
CA TRP A 192 6.61 -6.23 59.85
C TRP A 192 7.34 -6.16 58.49
N ALA A 193 7.22 -5.07 57.73
CA ALA A 193 7.72 -4.97 56.36
C ALA A 193 9.27 -4.93 56.29
N ALA A 194 9.94 -4.39 57.31
CA ALA A 194 11.40 -4.28 57.36
C ALA A 194 12.13 -5.64 57.30
N THR A 195 11.47 -6.72 57.70
CA THR A 195 12.04 -8.07 57.73
C THR A 195 11.69 -8.92 56.49
N CYS A 196 10.82 -8.43 55.61
CA CYS A 196 10.27 -9.21 54.49
C CYS A 196 11.07 -9.09 53.17
N VAL A 197 11.92 -8.08 53.03
CA VAL A 197 12.69 -7.78 51.82
C VAL A 197 14.12 -7.44 52.15
N SER A 198 15.03 -7.57 51.17
CA SER A 198 16.43 -7.21 51.37
C SER A 198 16.59 -5.71 51.64
N PRO A 199 17.59 -5.30 52.44
CA PRO A 199 17.78 -3.89 52.81
C PRO A 199 17.87 -2.93 51.62
N TRP A 200 18.49 -3.37 50.52
CA TRP A 200 18.60 -2.56 49.30
C TRP A 200 17.27 -2.38 48.57
N LYS A 201 16.41 -3.41 48.52
CA LYS A 201 15.07 -3.31 47.92
C LYS A 201 14.15 -2.45 48.76
N LEU A 202 14.31 -2.53 50.07
CA LEU A 202 13.58 -1.69 51.02
C LEU A 202 13.93 -0.22 50.84
N GLU A 203 15.22 0.11 50.73
CA GLU A 203 15.68 1.48 50.50
C GLU A 203 15.19 2.04 49.16
N ASP A 204 15.27 1.25 48.08
CA ASP A 204 14.78 1.62 46.76
C ASP A 204 13.25 1.87 46.77
N GLY A 205 12.49 0.97 47.38
CA GLY A 205 11.03 1.11 47.53
C GLY A 205 10.63 2.33 48.36
N ILE A 206 11.35 2.61 49.46
CA ILE A 206 11.10 3.82 50.28
C ILE A 206 11.35 5.09 49.45
N ASN A 207 12.42 5.12 48.65
CA ASN A 207 12.70 6.26 47.77
C ASN A 207 11.63 6.42 46.70
N GLN A 208 11.15 5.34 46.09
CA GLN A 208 10.05 5.38 45.10
C GLN A 208 8.75 5.93 45.70
N ILE A 209 8.37 5.50 46.91
CA ILE A 209 7.19 6.00 47.62
C ILE A 209 7.37 7.49 47.96
N ALA A 210 8.56 7.92 48.41
CA ALA A 210 8.84 9.32 48.70
C ALA A 210 8.73 10.23 47.46
N GLN A 211 9.16 9.72 46.30
CA GLN A 211 9.01 10.40 45.01
C GLN A 211 7.54 10.46 44.56
N LEU A 212 6.78 9.37 44.74
CA LEU A 212 5.34 9.33 44.45
C LEU A 212 4.57 10.34 45.32
N GLU A 213 4.87 10.41 46.62
CA GLU A 213 4.27 11.39 47.53
C GLU A 213 4.55 12.85 47.11
N LEU A 214 5.73 13.14 46.54
CA LEU A 214 6.07 14.46 46.04
C LEU A 214 5.20 14.84 44.83
N LEU A 215 5.02 13.92 43.87
CA LEU A 215 4.18 14.11 42.69
C LEU A 215 2.69 14.16 43.05
N MET A 216 2.27 13.40 44.05
CA MET A 216 0.92 13.45 44.61
C MET A 216 0.61 14.79 45.27
N ALA A 217 1.58 15.36 46.00
CA ALA A 217 1.43 16.69 46.59
C ALA A 217 1.26 17.79 45.52
N TRP A 218 1.83 17.59 44.33
CA TRP A 218 1.57 18.44 43.17
C TRP A 218 0.13 18.27 42.65
N ALA A 219 -0.27 17.04 42.33
CA ALA A 219 -1.59 16.75 41.74
C ALA A 219 -2.76 17.18 42.65
N LYS A 220 -2.60 17.05 43.98
CA LYS A 220 -3.61 17.46 44.98
C LYS A 220 -3.58 18.94 45.36
N GLY A 221 -2.49 19.66 45.07
CA GLY A 221 -2.32 21.05 45.48
C GLY A 221 -3.20 22.02 44.67
N ARG A 222 -3.26 23.31 45.07
CA ARG A 222 -3.90 24.38 44.25
C ARG A 222 -3.33 24.49 42.83
N ARG A 223 -2.17 23.87 42.59
CA ARG A 223 -1.44 23.80 41.31
C ARG A 223 -1.72 22.56 40.46
N GLY A 224 -2.50 21.59 40.95
CA GLY A 224 -3.23 20.65 40.08
C GLY A 224 -4.24 21.38 39.18
N ALA A 225 -4.52 22.66 39.46
CA ALA A 225 -5.12 23.61 38.54
C ALA A 225 -4.03 24.57 38.01
N TRP A 226 -3.20 24.10 37.07
CA TRP A 226 -2.21 24.94 36.38
C TRP A 226 -2.89 26.18 35.78
N LEU A 227 -2.41 27.39 36.10
CA LEU A 227 -3.00 28.66 35.64
C LEU A 227 -2.57 28.92 34.18
N GLY A 228 -3.34 28.39 33.25
CA GLY A 228 -3.16 28.53 31.81
C GLY A 228 -4.36 27.91 31.10
N SER A 229 -4.60 28.29 29.84
CA SER A 229 -5.74 27.78 29.05
C SER A 229 -5.91 26.27 29.25
N GLU A 230 -7.09 25.86 29.72
CA GLU A 230 -7.38 24.53 30.24
C GLU A 230 -6.68 23.43 29.43
N VAL A 231 -5.79 22.69 30.07
CA VAL A 231 -5.39 21.37 29.56
C VAL A 231 -6.69 20.58 29.38
N SER A 232 -6.83 19.83 28.28
CA SER A 232 -8.13 19.23 27.98
C SER A 232 -8.67 18.45 29.16
N GLU A 233 -9.99 18.44 29.28
CA GLU A 233 -10.69 17.69 30.30
C GLU A 233 -10.24 16.21 30.32
N ALA A 234 -9.82 15.64 29.18
CA ALA A 234 -9.28 14.30 29.10
C ALA A 234 -7.94 14.12 29.87
N VAL A 235 -7.00 15.06 29.76
CA VAL A 235 -5.74 14.99 30.54
C VAL A 235 -6.03 15.19 32.02
N ARG A 236 -6.95 16.10 32.36
CA ARG A 236 -7.34 16.36 33.76
C ARG A 236 -8.06 15.17 34.40
N GLN A 237 -8.92 14.49 33.66
CA GLN A 237 -9.55 13.24 34.09
C GLN A 237 -8.52 12.13 34.31
N LEU A 238 -7.52 12.03 33.43
CA LEU A 238 -6.44 11.06 33.59
C LEU A 238 -5.54 11.39 34.80
N GLU A 239 -5.22 12.67 35.02
CA GLU A 239 -4.51 13.15 36.21
C GLU A 239 -5.26 12.78 37.48
N GLN A 240 -6.56 13.09 37.56
CA GLN A 240 -7.40 12.77 38.72
C GLN A 240 -7.47 11.27 38.98
N LYS A 241 -7.60 10.47 37.92
CA LYS A 241 -7.60 9.01 38.02
C LYS A 241 -6.27 8.48 38.56
N LEU A 242 -5.15 8.91 38.00
CA LEU A 242 -3.81 8.51 38.45
C LEU A 242 -3.53 8.97 39.88
N ALA A 243 -3.97 10.18 40.23
CA ALA A 243 -3.85 10.70 41.59
C ALA A 243 -4.69 9.88 42.57
N SER A 244 -5.91 9.46 42.21
CA SER A 244 -6.72 8.55 43.05
C SER A 244 -6.10 7.17 43.21
N GLU A 245 -5.57 6.57 42.13
CA GLU A 245 -4.87 5.27 42.18
C GLU A 245 -3.64 5.34 43.09
N ALA A 246 -2.89 6.45 43.04
CA ALA A 246 -1.73 6.66 43.89
C ALA A 246 -2.11 6.93 45.34
N ASP A 247 -3.22 7.62 45.60
CA ASP A 247 -3.73 7.84 46.95
C ASP A 247 -4.14 6.53 47.62
N ASP A 248 -4.95 5.74 46.92
CA ASP A 248 -5.41 4.43 47.38
C ASP A 248 -4.24 3.48 47.67
N LEU A 249 -3.18 3.55 46.87
CA LEU A 249 -1.95 2.76 47.08
C LEU A 249 -1.20 3.21 48.34
N LEU A 250 -1.01 4.53 48.53
CA LEU A 250 -0.30 5.08 49.69
C LEU A 250 -1.07 4.82 50.99
N ASP A 251 -2.37 5.11 51.02
CA ASP A 251 -3.25 4.86 52.17
C ASP A 251 -3.36 3.35 52.48
N GLY A 252 -3.48 2.53 51.42
CA GLY A 252 -3.53 1.08 51.53
C GLY A 252 -2.25 0.51 52.12
N PHE A 253 -1.09 1.02 51.70
CA PHE A 253 0.21 0.64 52.23
C PHE A 253 0.35 1.02 53.70
N GLU A 254 0.07 2.27 54.07
CA GLU A 254 0.12 2.75 55.47
C GLU A 254 -0.80 1.94 56.38
N ARG A 255 -2.05 1.71 55.95
CA ARG A 255 -3.00 0.87 56.70
C ARG A 255 -2.46 -0.53 56.92
N ARG A 256 -1.90 -1.16 55.88
CA ARG A 256 -1.39 -2.53 55.95
C ARG A 256 -0.12 -2.67 56.80
N LEU A 257 0.69 -1.60 56.91
CA LEU A 257 1.82 -1.53 57.84
C LEU A 257 1.37 -1.45 59.30
N SER A 258 0.23 -0.81 59.58
CA SER A 258 -0.33 -0.67 60.95
C SER A 258 -0.97 -1.95 61.51
N GLU A 259 -1.30 -2.92 60.64
CA GLU A 259 -1.95 -4.16 61.03
C GLU A 259 -0.96 -5.17 61.66
N SER A 260 -1.45 -5.96 62.60
CA SER A 260 -0.66 -7.02 63.22
C SER A 260 -0.23 -8.08 62.20
N ALA A 261 1.00 -8.56 62.38
CA ALA A 261 1.66 -9.56 61.57
C ALA A 261 0.84 -10.88 61.35
N ASP A 262 0.26 -11.09 60.16
CA ASP A 262 -0.47 -12.31 59.75
C ASP A 262 0.45 -13.51 59.41
N SER A 263 0.19 -14.73 59.89
CA SER A 263 1.16 -15.86 60.00
C SER A 263 1.99 -16.30 58.76
N LYS A 264 1.66 -15.87 57.53
CA LYS A 264 2.34 -16.30 56.28
C LYS A 264 3.28 -15.23 55.70
N VAL A 265 4.58 -15.35 55.98
CA VAL A 265 5.66 -14.44 55.53
C VAL A 265 5.73 -14.27 54.00
N ALA A 266 5.55 -15.35 53.22
CA ALA A 266 5.62 -15.30 51.77
C ALA A 266 4.55 -14.39 51.13
N ARG A 267 3.35 -14.31 51.73
CA ARG A 267 2.26 -13.44 51.24
C ARG A 267 2.58 -11.96 51.49
N ARG A 268 3.27 -11.67 52.59
CA ARG A 268 3.69 -10.31 52.97
C ARG A 268 4.82 -9.80 52.09
N GLN A 269 5.81 -10.64 51.84
CA GLN A 269 6.89 -10.32 50.90
C GLN A 269 6.34 -10.03 49.50
N LYS A 270 5.41 -10.84 49.01
CA LYS A 270 4.75 -10.63 47.71
C LYS A 270 4.03 -9.28 47.67
N TYR A 271 3.25 -8.95 48.69
CA TYR A 271 2.53 -7.67 48.78
C TYR A 271 3.48 -6.45 48.76
N VAL A 272 4.57 -6.48 49.52
CA VAL A 272 5.53 -5.35 49.56
C VAL A 272 6.20 -5.14 48.19
N ILE A 273 6.58 -6.23 47.52
CA ILE A 273 7.18 -6.16 46.17
C ILE A 273 6.16 -5.60 45.16
N GLU A 274 4.93 -6.11 45.17
CA GLU A 274 3.85 -5.63 44.28
C GLU A 274 3.48 -4.16 44.53
N THR A 275 3.57 -3.70 45.79
CA THR A 275 3.32 -2.31 46.16
C THR A 275 4.42 -1.39 45.62
N PHE A 276 5.69 -1.76 45.77
CA PHE A 276 6.81 -0.98 45.23
C PHE A 276 6.78 -0.93 43.70
N GLU A 277 6.46 -2.03 43.04
CA GLU A 277 6.29 -2.07 41.58
C GLU A 277 5.14 -1.16 41.11
N HIS A 278 3.99 -1.18 41.80
CA HIS A 278 2.90 -0.25 41.51
C HIS A 278 3.27 1.21 41.76
N ALA A 279 3.99 1.50 42.85
CA ALA A 279 4.44 2.85 43.17
C ALA A 279 5.40 3.39 42.08
N HIS A 280 6.30 2.56 41.58
CA HIS A 280 7.18 2.89 40.46
C HIS A 280 6.39 3.23 39.20
N ILE A 281 5.38 2.43 38.84
CA ILE A 281 4.53 2.68 37.67
C ILE A 281 3.76 4.00 37.82
N LEU A 282 3.09 4.22 38.96
CA LEU A 282 2.30 5.43 39.18
C LEU A 282 3.15 6.70 39.24
N ARG A 283 4.38 6.61 39.77
CA ARG A 283 5.35 7.71 39.72
C ARG A 283 5.68 8.09 38.28
N ASP A 284 6.02 7.10 37.46
CA ASP A 284 6.35 7.29 36.04
C ASP A 284 5.16 7.92 35.27
N GLU A 285 3.94 7.45 35.55
CA GLU A 285 2.72 7.98 34.94
C GLU A 285 2.41 9.42 35.36
N LEU A 286 2.49 9.75 36.65
CA LEU A 286 2.27 11.13 37.13
C LEU A 286 3.36 12.09 36.63
N ALA A 287 4.61 11.65 36.52
CA ALA A 287 5.68 12.42 35.92
C ALA A 287 5.41 12.71 34.43
N SER A 288 4.76 11.78 33.72
CA SER A 288 4.38 11.97 32.31
C SER A 288 3.25 13.00 32.14
N ILE A 289 2.30 13.05 33.08
CA ILE A 289 1.29 14.11 33.10
C ILE A 289 1.95 15.46 33.39
N LEU A 290 2.86 15.53 34.36
CA LEU A 290 3.61 16.74 34.66
C LEU A 290 4.40 17.24 33.44
N ALA A 291 4.97 16.33 32.65
CA ALA A 291 5.67 16.67 31.40
C ALA A 291 4.76 17.37 30.37
N VAL A 292 3.48 16.99 30.27
CA VAL A 292 2.49 17.64 29.40
C VAL A 292 2.29 19.11 29.80
N TYR A 293 2.14 19.36 31.11
CA TYR A 293 1.99 20.72 31.64
C TYR A 293 3.26 21.57 31.40
N VAL A 294 4.45 21.00 31.64
CA VAL A 294 5.75 21.68 31.44
C VAL A 294 5.99 22.03 29.97
N GLU A 295 5.62 21.15 29.05
CA GLU A 295 5.75 21.45 27.63
C GLU A 295 4.75 22.51 27.17
N ARG A 296 3.50 22.46 27.62
CA ARG A 296 2.49 23.42 27.16
C ARG A 296 2.75 24.84 27.68
N ASP A 297 3.03 24.97 28.97
CA ASP A 297 3.16 26.25 29.67
C ASP A 297 4.51 26.33 30.43
N PRO A 298 5.59 26.74 29.73
CA PRO A 298 6.96 26.65 30.24
C PRO A 298 7.35 27.75 31.24
N ASP A 299 6.44 28.71 31.52
CA ASP A 299 6.71 29.81 32.45
C ASP A 299 5.54 30.05 33.41
N PRO A 300 5.59 29.50 34.64
CA PRO A 300 4.59 29.77 35.67
C PRO A 300 4.78 31.14 36.37
N HIS A 301 5.77 31.95 35.98
CA HIS A 301 6.25 33.11 36.74
C HIS A 301 5.56 34.46 36.49
N ASP A 302 4.60 34.58 35.57
CA ASP A 302 4.05 35.90 35.18
C ASP A 302 2.87 36.39 36.04
N SER A 303 2.47 35.64 37.09
CA SER A 303 1.52 36.16 38.07
C SER A 303 2.24 37.11 39.01
N SER A 304 1.73 38.34 39.16
CA SER A 304 2.19 39.36 40.11
C SER A 304 2.09 38.96 41.61
N GLU A 305 1.81 37.69 41.90
CA GLU A 305 1.78 37.13 43.25
C GLU A 305 3.12 36.45 43.54
N GLU A 306 3.66 36.69 44.74
CA GLU A 306 4.96 36.16 45.19
C GLU A 306 5.09 34.65 44.91
N PRO A 307 6.16 34.21 44.22
CA PRO A 307 6.34 32.80 43.84
C PRO A 307 6.31 31.83 45.02
N GLU A 308 6.70 32.28 46.22
CA GLU A 308 6.68 31.51 47.47
C GLU A 308 5.27 31.10 47.94
N LYS A 309 4.21 31.82 47.54
CA LYS A 309 2.82 31.50 47.93
C LYS A 309 2.14 30.51 47.00
N LEU A 310 2.69 30.30 45.80
CA LEU A 310 2.04 29.52 44.76
C LEU A 310 2.42 28.03 44.90
N TYR A 311 3.70 27.66 45.06
CA TYR A 311 4.15 26.25 45.19
C TYR A 311 3.93 25.70 46.61
N SER A 312 3.09 24.67 46.80
CA SER A 312 2.96 23.98 48.10
C SER A 312 4.21 23.17 48.50
N ALA A 313 5.13 22.91 47.56
CA ALA A 313 6.37 22.17 47.77
C ALA A 313 7.57 22.88 47.10
N PRO A 314 8.55 23.43 47.86
CA PRO A 314 9.71 24.11 47.29
C PRO A 314 10.64 23.18 46.49
N GLY A 315 10.67 21.87 46.79
CA GLY A 315 11.41 20.89 46.01
C GLY A 315 10.85 20.71 44.60
N LEU A 316 9.52 20.76 44.44
CA LEU A 316 8.87 20.70 43.12
C LEU A 316 9.22 21.91 42.26
N HIS A 317 9.30 23.10 42.87
CA HIS A 317 9.71 24.30 42.14
C HIS A 317 11.12 24.18 41.55
N GLU A 318 12.05 23.69 42.37
CA GLU A 318 13.44 23.48 41.96
C GLU A 318 13.58 22.37 40.90
N LEU A 319 12.76 21.31 41.00
CA LEU A 319 12.64 20.30 39.95
C LEU A 319 12.23 20.92 38.61
N LEU A 320 11.19 21.76 38.60
CA LEU A 320 10.67 22.39 37.39
C LEU A 320 11.64 23.42 36.80
N ASN A 321 12.36 24.16 37.64
CA ASN A 321 13.36 25.12 37.17
C ASN A 321 14.58 24.43 36.53
N LYS A 322 14.94 23.24 37.03
CA LYS A 322 16.03 22.43 36.47
C LYS A 322 15.62 21.62 35.25
N ALA A 323 14.37 21.19 35.22
CA ALA A 323 13.79 20.56 34.05
C ALA A 323 13.61 21.63 32.98
N ASP A 324 14.68 21.90 32.21
CA ASP A 324 14.65 22.82 31.06
C ASP A 324 13.33 22.61 30.28
N PRO A 325 12.43 23.60 30.24
CA PRO A 325 11.18 23.42 29.52
C PRO A 325 11.48 23.38 28.02
N PRO A 326 11.01 22.36 27.28
CA PRO A 326 11.31 22.23 25.85
C PRO A 326 10.77 23.39 24.99
N ASN A 327 9.80 24.15 25.49
CA ASN A 327 8.92 24.99 24.65
C ASN A 327 9.16 26.49 24.72
N ARG A 328 10.22 27.00 25.38
CA ARG A 328 10.56 28.44 25.28
C ARG A 328 10.97 28.87 23.85
N ALA A 329 11.28 27.92 22.98
CA ALA A 329 11.58 28.15 21.56
C ALA A 329 10.41 27.89 20.60
N GLY A 330 9.28 27.34 21.09
CA GLY A 330 8.29 26.60 20.28
C GLY A 330 7.38 27.46 19.38
N THR A 331 6.79 28.53 19.90
CA THR A 331 5.84 29.37 19.13
C THR A 331 6.59 30.30 18.19
N GLY A 332 6.42 30.12 16.88
CA GLY A 332 6.98 31.03 15.89
C GLY A 332 5.92 31.86 15.17
N PRO A 333 6.34 32.80 14.33
CA PRO A 333 5.44 33.69 13.60
C PRO A 333 4.73 33.01 12.40
N GLU A 334 4.94 31.71 12.14
CA GLU A 334 4.54 31.05 10.91
C GLU A 334 3.03 31.10 10.65
N THR A 335 2.20 30.74 11.64
CA THR A 335 0.74 30.73 11.47
C THR A 335 0.19 32.12 11.21
N GLY A 336 0.64 33.11 12.00
CA GLY A 336 0.21 34.50 11.85
C GLY A 336 0.67 35.08 10.51
N MET A 337 1.90 34.75 10.10
CA MET A 337 2.45 35.15 8.82
C MET A 337 1.69 34.54 7.64
N LEU A 338 1.31 33.26 7.73
CA LEU A 338 0.52 32.58 6.70
C LEU A 338 -0.86 33.22 6.53
N ILE A 339 -1.55 33.47 7.64
CA ILE A 339 -2.85 34.16 7.63
C ILE A 339 -2.70 35.55 7.03
N ALA A 340 -1.66 36.30 7.42
CA ALA A 340 -1.41 37.63 6.89
C ALA A 340 -1.18 37.61 5.37
N VAL A 341 -0.44 36.64 4.84
CA VAL A 341 -0.25 36.48 3.39
C VAL A 341 -1.56 36.10 2.69
N PHE A 342 -2.40 35.23 3.25
CA PHE A 342 -3.70 34.95 2.64
C PHE A 342 -4.64 36.17 2.62
N LEU A 343 -4.57 37.03 3.64
CA LEU A 343 -5.32 38.28 3.67
C LEU A 343 -4.87 39.30 2.61
N THR A 344 -3.67 39.16 2.02
CA THR A 344 -3.26 40.04 0.92
C THR A 344 -3.86 39.63 -0.42
N ILE A 345 -4.30 38.38 -0.62
CA ILE A 345 -4.94 37.91 -1.87
C ILE A 345 -6.09 38.84 -2.32
N PRO A 346 -7.11 39.13 -1.49
CA PRO A 346 -8.18 40.02 -1.90
C PRO A 346 -7.69 41.45 -2.16
N ILE A 347 -6.63 41.91 -1.48
CA ILE A 347 -6.03 43.22 -1.70
C ILE A 347 -5.37 43.29 -3.08
N TYR A 348 -4.53 42.31 -3.45
CA TYR A 348 -3.93 42.22 -4.78
C TYR A 348 -4.99 42.06 -5.87
N ALA A 349 -6.05 41.29 -5.62
CA ALA A 349 -7.16 41.14 -6.56
C ALA A 349 -7.88 42.49 -6.78
N LEU A 350 -8.21 43.21 -5.72
CA LEU A 350 -8.86 44.52 -5.79
C LEU A 350 -7.99 45.55 -6.51
N PHE A 351 -6.70 45.63 -6.19
CA PHE A 351 -5.78 46.59 -6.81
C PHE A 351 -5.51 46.25 -8.28
N THR A 352 -5.48 44.97 -8.64
CA THR A 352 -5.37 44.54 -10.05
C THR A 352 -6.63 44.91 -10.83
N TRP A 353 -7.82 44.67 -10.25
CA TRP A 353 -9.10 45.07 -10.87
C TRP A 353 -9.20 46.59 -11.07
N GLN A 354 -8.71 47.38 -10.11
CA GLN A 354 -8.64 48.84 -10.20
C GLN A 354 -7.49 49.38 -11.06
N ARG A 355 -6.68 48.52 -11.71
CA ARG A 355 -5.51 48.90 -12.53
C ARG A 355 -4.39 49.62 -11.76
N LEU A 356 -4.40 49.49 -10.43
CA LEU A 356 -3.36 50.01 -9.53
C LEU A 356 -2.22 48.99 -9.29
N TYR A 357 -2.39 47.76 -9.77
CA TYR A 357 -1.36 46.74 -9.81
C TYR A 357 -1.28 46.14 -11.22
N ALA A 358 -0.07 45.82 -11.67
CA ALA A 358 0.15 45.35 -13.03
C ALA A 358 -0.44 43.94 -13.19
N PRO A 359 -1.30 43.68 -14.20
CA PRO A 359 -1.75 42.33 -14.49
C PRO A 359 -0.57 41.48 -14.94
N LEU A 360 -0.71 40.15 -14.79
CA LEU A 360 0.31 39.16 -15.15
C LEU A 360 1.01 39.40 -16.49
N THR A 361 0.26 39.85 -17.50
CA THR A 361 0.79 40.23 -18.80
C THR A 361 0.27 41.60 -19.22
N PRO A 362 1.12 42.46 -19.83
CA PRO A 362 0.70 43.79 -20.33
C PRO A 362 -0.43 43.74 -21.37
N ARG A 363 -0.68 42.55 -21.96
CA ARG A 363 -1.70 42.32 -22.99
C ARG A 363 -3.05 41.89 -22.43
N ALA A 364 -3.14 41.59 -21.13
CA ALA A 364 -4.38 41.14 -20.51
C ALA A 364 -5.19 42.32 -19.97
N THR A 365 -6.51 42.28 -20.16
CA THR A 365 -7.42 43.28 -19.61
C THR A 365 -7.76 42.94 -18.16
N SER A 366 -7.73 43.96 -17.28
CA SER A 366 -8.10 43.86 -15.87
C SER A 366 -9.57 43.50 -15.63
N ASP A 367 -10.37 43.46 -16.69
CA ASP A 367 -11.81 43.19 -16.66
C ASP A 367 -12.12 41.69 -16.64
N SER A 368 -11.11 40.83 -16.90
CA SER A 368 -11.24 39.38 -16.82
C SER A 368 -10.98 38.88 -15.39
N LEU A 369 -12.00 38.23 -14.79
CA LEU A 369 -11.91 37.64 -13.46
C LEU A 369 -10.74 36.66 -13.33
N THR A 370 -10.49 35.85 -14.37
CA THR A 370 -9.39 34.86 -14.39
C THR A 370 -8.02 35.53 -14.30
N VAL A 371 -7.83 36.67 -14.97
CA VAL A 371 -6.57 37.43 -14.94
C VAL A 371 -6.35 38.03 -13.55
N VAL A 372 -7.41 38.58 -12.93
CA VAL A 372 -7.35 39.17 -11.59
C VAL A 372 -6.98 38.12 -10.55
N ILE A 373 -7.67 36.97 -10.56
CA ILE A 373 -7.41 35.87 -9.61
C ILE A 373 -6.00 35.28 -9.82
N ALA A 374 -5.59 35.05 -11.06
CA ALA A 374 -4.27 34.50 -11.35
C ALA A 374 -3.15 35.47 -10.93
N THR A 375 -3.33 36.78 -11.12
CA THR A 375 -2.36 37.80 -10.70
C THR A 375 -2.23 37.84 -9.17
N ALA A 376 -3.36 37.83 -8.46
CA ALA A 376 -3.37 37.76 -6.99
C ALA A 376 -2.75 36.45 -6.46
N GLY A 377 -3.00 35.32 -7.14
CA GLY A 377 -2.42 34.02 -6.81
C GLY A 377 -0.89 33.98 -6.94
N ILE A 378 -0.33 34.54 -8.02
CA ILE A 378 1.13 34.66 -8.17
C ILE A 378 1.71 35.60 -7.10
N GLY A 379 1.05 36.73 -6.82
CA GLY A 379 1.46 37.64 -5.74
C GLY A 379 1.54 36.93 -4.39
N ALA A 380 0.55 36.10 -4.06
CA ALA A 380 0.57 35.30 -2.84
C ALA A 380 1.70 34.26 -2.82
N LEU A 381 1.96 33.55 -3.92
CA LEU A 381 3.08 32.61 -4.01
C LEU A 381 4.44 33.30 -3.83
N LEU A 382 4.58 34.51 -4.37
CA LEU A 382 5.77 35.34 -4.20
C LEU A 382 5.97 35.73 -2.72
N LEU A 383 4.90 36.18 -2.04
CA LEU A 383 4.94 36.50 -0.62
C LEU A 383 5.20 35.27 0.27
N LEU A 384 4.61 34.11 -0.05
CA LEU A 384 4.91 32.85 0.65
C LEU A 384 6.39 32.46 0.53
N SER A 385 6.98 32.70 -0.65
CA SER A 385 8.39 32.36 -0.95
C SER A 385 9.39 33.31 -0.29
N ILE A 386 9.01 34.57 -0.03
CA ILE A 386 9.87 35.57 0.64
C ILE A 386 9.72 35.52 2.15
N PHE A 387 8.51 35.35 2.65
CA PHE A 387 8.25 35.49 4.07
C PHE A 387 7.97 34.16 4.75
N TRP A 388 6.93 33.45 4.34
CA TRP A 388 6.42 32.34 5.15
C TRP A 388 7.35 31.12 5.18
N LEU A 389 7.73 30.58 4.00
CA LEU A 389 8.60 29.39 3.92
C LEU A 389 10.00 29.63 4.52
N PRO A 390 10.68 30.76 4.24
CA PRO A 390 11.99 31.02 4.85
C PRO A 390 11.91 31.18 6.36
N ILE A 391 10.86 31.82 6.88
CA ILE A 391 10.63 31.94 8.33
C ILE A 391 10.37 30.56 8.96
N LEU A 392 9.53 29.72 8.34
CA LEU A 392 9.27 28.36 8.81
C LEU A 392 10.57 27.56 8.97
N VAL A 393 11.43 27.61 7.96
CA VAL A 393 12.72 26.89 7.97
C VAL A 393 13.71 27.51 8.96
N ALA A 394 13.72 28.85 9.07
CA ALA A 394 14.58 29.56 10.01
C ALA A 394 14.25 29.17 11.46
N PHE A 395 12.96 29.20 11.83
CA PHE A 395 12.51 28.86 13.18
C PHE A 395 12.65 27.39 13.50
N ALA A 396 12.52 26.51 12.50
CA ALA A 396 12.73 25.10 12.70
C ALA A 396 14.23 24.73 12.81
N THR A 397 15.12 25.45 12.13
CA THR A 397 16.59 25.35 12.34
C THR A 397 16.98 25.86 13.73
N ARG A 398 16.41 27.00 14.16
CA ARG A 398 16.56 27.52 15.53
C ARG A 398 16.11 26.49 16.57
N GLN A 399 14.96 25.85 16.34
CA GLN A 399 14.43 24.81 17.21
C GLN A 399 15.37 23.60 17.30
N HIS A 400 15.95 23.15 16.18
CA HIS A 400 16.92 22.07 16.17
C HIS A 400 18.14 22.36 17.06
N PHE A 401 18.72 23.57 16.96
CA PHE A 401 19.82 23.98 17.83
C PHE A 401 19.41 24.12 19.30
N TYR A 402 18.15 24.48 19.56
CA TYR A 402 17.60 24.56 20.91
C TYR A 402 17.45 23.16 21.52
N ASP A 403 16.94 22.19 20.74
CA ASP A 403 16.79 20.79 21.16
C ASP A 403 18.14 20.15 21.51
N GLU A 404 19.22 20.50 20.79
CA GLU A 404 20.58 20.05 21.08
C GLU A 404 21.28 20.80 22.22
N ARG A 405 20.59 21.75 22.89
CA ARG A 405 21.14 22.65 23.92
C ARG A 405 22.33 23.49 23.46
N LYS A 406 22.41 23.76 22.15
CA LYS A 406 23.50 24.53 21.54
C LYS A 406 23.09 25.98 21.26
N TRP A 407 21.79 26.29 21.16
CA TRP A 407 21.33 27.63 20.78
C TRP A 407 21.78 28.71 21.75
N ILE A 408 22.42 29.74 21.22
CA ILE A 408 22.92 30.87 22.01
C ILE A 408 22.04 32.09 21.74
N THR A 409 21.32 32.55 22.76
CA THR A 409 20.41 33.69 22.68
C THR A 409 21.14 35.05 22.70
N GLU A 410 22.27 35.13 23.40
CA GLU A 410 23.05 36.37 23.53
C GLU A 410 24.49 36.20 23.05
N ALA A 411 24.90 37.06 22.12
CA ALA A 411 26.26 37.10 21.56
C ALA A 411 27.37 37.31 22.62
N ARG A 412 27.03 37.76 23.84
CA ARG A 412 27.96 38.02 24.93
C ARG A 412 28.52 36.75 25.57
N ARG A 413 27.82 35.61 25.46
CA ARG A 413 28.20 34.33 26.09
C ARG A 413 29.25 33.57 25.27
N ASP A 414 29.07 33.49 23.96
CA ASP A 414 30.01 32.91 23.00
C ASP A 414 29.74 33.47 21.59
N ARG A 415 30.53 34.49 21.21
CA ARG A 415 30.35 35.26 19.96
C ARG A 415 30.57 34.44 18.68
N PRO A 416 31.62 33.60 18.53
CA PRO A 416 31.80 32.82 17.31
C PRO A 416 30.71 31.76 17.13
N ALA A 417 30.27 31.09 18.19
CA ALA A 417 29.18 30.11 18.10
C ALA A 417 27.83 30.79 17.79
N TYR A 418 27.54 31.94 18.41
CA TYR A 418 26.35 32.76 18.11
C TYR A 418 26.26 33.14 16.62
N ILE A 419 27.36 33.69 16.06
CA ILE A 419 27.40 34.11 14.65
C ILE A 419 27.24 32.90 13.73
N LYS A 420 27.92 31.78 14.02
CA LYS A 420 27.84 30.57 13.21
C LYS A 420 26.40 30.02 13.12
N GLN A 421 25.69 29.95 14.24
CA GLN A 421 24.32 29.42 14.29
C GLN A 421 23.32 30.32 13.55
N HIS A 422 23.40 31.64 13.77
CA HIS A 422 22.51 32.60 13.11
C HIS A 422 22.78 32.68 11.60
N LEU A 423 24.06 32.64 11.19
CA LEU A 423 24.44 32.63 9.78
C LEU A 423 23.99 31.34 9.09
N MET A 424 24.13 30.18 9.73
CA MET A 424 23.65 28.92 9.18
C MET A 424 22.13 28.94 8.97
N THR A 425 21.39 29.45 9.95
CA THR A 425 19.93 29.62 9.84
C THR A 425 19.55 30.53 8.67
N LEU A 426 20.27 31.65 8.51
CA LEU A 426 20.08 32.61 7.42
C LEU A 426 20.36 32.00 6.05
N VAL A 427 21.47 31.28 5.90
CA VAL A 427 21.88 30.65 4.64
C VAL A 427 20.85 29.63 4.18
N ILE A 428 20.34 28.80 5.10
CA ILE A 428 19.29 27.82 4.79
C ILE A 428 17.99 28.53 4.36
N ALA A 429 17.56 29.55 5.11
CA ALA A 429 16.35 30.31 4.79
C ALA A 429 16.42 31.00 3.42
N VAL A 430 17.57 31.62 3.10
CA VAL A 430 17.82 32.23 1.79
C VAL A 430 17.85 31.17 0.69
N GLY A 431 18.52 30.04 0.91
CA GLY A 431 18.57 28.95 -0.07
C GLY A 431 17.18 28.41 -0.44
N VAL A 432 16.32 28.21 0.56
CA VAL A 432 14.93 27.79 0.34
C VAL A 432 14.15 28.86 -0.43
N SER A 433 14.33 30.13 -0.10
CA SER A 433 13.66 31.23 -0.82
C SER A 433 14.11 31.33 -2.28
N VAL A 434 15.41 31.22 -2.56
CA VAL A 434 15.95 31.19 -3.93
C VAL A 434 15.29 30.07 -4.75
N PHE A 435 15.19 28.88 -4.17
CA PHE A 435 14.54 27.74 -4.83
C PHE A 435 13.05 28.03 -5.12
N CYS A 436 12.32 28.51 -4.12
CA CYS A 436 10.89 28.82 -4.25
C CYS A 436 10.62 29.94 -5.27
N LEU A 437 11.39 31.03 -5.19
CA LEU A 437 11.28 32.19 -6.09
C LEU A 437 11.66 31.84 -7.53
N SER A 438 12.64 30.96 -7.73
CA SER A 438 12.97 30.43 -9.07
C SER A 438 11.79 29.67 -9.67
N GLY A 439 11.06 28.89 -8.85
CA GLY A 439 9.82 28.24 -9.24
C GLY A 439 8.71 29.25 -9.58
N VAL A 440 8.50 30.27 -8.75
CA VAL A 440 7.52 31.35 -9.04
C VAL A 440 7.86 32.08 -10.34
N ALA A 441 9.15 32.36 -10.58
CA ALA A 441 9.61 33.01 -11.80
C ALA A 441 9.28 32.20 -13.06
N ALA A 442 9.54 30.90 -13.01
CA ALA A 442 9.21 29.98 -14.08
C ALA A 442 7.69 29.85 -14.25
N LEU A 443 6.90 29.82 -13.17
CA LEU A 443 5.43 29.79 -13.23
C LEU A 443 4.88 31.03 -13.93
N TRP A 444 5.40 32.18 -13.56
CA TRP A 444 4.99 33.45 -14.11
C TRP A 444 5.33 33.50 -15.61
N ALA A 445 6.58 33.22 -16.00
CA ALA A 445 6.98 33.16 -17.40
C ALA A 445 6.12 32.16 -18.20
N PHE A 446 5.80 31.03 -17.59
CA PHE A 446 4.97 30.00 -18.19
C PHE A 446 3.53 30.48 -18.48
N LEU A 447 2.89 31.14 -17.52
CA LEU A 447 1.50 31.59 -17.64
C LEU A 447 1.31 32.67 -18.72
N ILE A 448 2.35 33.44 -19.06
CA ILE A 448 2.26 34.57 -19.98
C ILE A 448 2.71 34.25 -21.41
N THR A 449 3.46 33.17 -21.61
CA THR A 449 4.07 32.83 -22.90
C THR A 449 3.13 32.06 -23.81
N ARG A 450 3.38 32.07 -25.13
CA ARG A 450 2.61 31.34 -26.14
C ARG A 450 3.41 30.28 -26.88
N ASP A 451 4.70 30.16 -26.60
CA ASP A 451 5.62 29.24 -27.28
C ASP A 451 6.90 29.07 -26.44
N VAL A 452 7.62 27.98 -26.69
CA VAL A 452 8.84 27.60 -25.95
C VAL A 452 9.96 28.61 -26.12
N SER A 453 10.12 29.19 -27.30
CA SER A 453 11.14 30.22 -27.58
C SER A 453 10.91 31.48 -26.76
N THR A 454 9.67 31.98 -26.70
CA THR A 454 9.32 33.15 -25.89
C THR A 454 9.43 32.85 -24.39
N PHE A 455 9.17 31.61 -23.96
CA PHE A 455 9.39 31.18 -22.58
C PHE A 455 10.87 31.21 -22.18
N GLN A 456 11.75 30.60 -22.97
CA GLN A 456 13.20 30.64 -22.71
C GLN A 456 13.73 32.08 -22.77
N ALA A 457 13.23 32.88 -23.71
CA ALA A 457 13.60 34.28 -23.84
C ALA A 457 13.20 35.10 -22.60
N LEU A 458 12.00 34.91 -22.05
CA LEU A 458 11.56 35.63 -20.84
C LEU A 458 12.21 35.11 -19.55
N LEU A 459 12.47 33.80 -19.48
CA LEU A 459 13.02 33.18 -18.27
C LEU A 459 14.50 33.51 -18.08
N VAL A 460 15.31 33.43 -19.15
CA VAL A 460 16.78 33.47 -19.06
C VAL A 460 17.40 34.62 -19.88
N GLN A 461 16.72 35.15 -20.89
CA GLN A 461 17.25 36.20 -21.78
C GLN A 461 16.60 37.57 -21.52
N GLY A 462 17.14 38.62 -22.15
CA GLY A 462 16.66 40.00 -22.00
C GLY A 462 17.38 40.81 -20.91
N SER A 463 16.98 42.08 -20.76
CA SER A 463 17.59 43.01 -19.79
C SER A 463 17.20 42.71 -18.34
N SER A 464 16.08 42.04 -18.13
CA SER A 464 15.57 41.64 -16.81
C SER A 464 14.99 40.23 -16.86
N PRO A 465 15.82 39.18 -17.00
CA PRO A 465 15.35 37.81 -17.10
C PRO A 465 14.61 37.42 -15.82
N PHE A 466 13.44 36.78 -15.96
CA PHE A 466 12.52 36.53 -14.85
C PHE A 466 13.18 35.69 -13.76
N LEU A 467 13.98 34.68 -14.14
CA LEU A 467 14.66 33.82 -13.19
C LEU A 467 15.58 34.62 -12.26
N LEU A 468 16.42 35.50 -12.83
CA LEU A 468 17.37 36.28 -12.04
C LEU A 468 16.68 37.42 -11.27
N ASN A 469 15.71 38.09 -11.88
CA ASN A 469 14.97 39.18 -11.24
C ASN A 469 14.20 38.69 -10.01
N ILE A 470 13.36 37.68 -10.19
CA ILE A 470 12.52 37.17 -9.10
C ILE A 470 13.36 36.39 -8.08
N ALA A 471 14.34 35.56 -8.49
CA ALA A 471 15.20 34.86 -7.52
C ALA A 471 16.08 35.81 -6.70
N SER A 472 16.51 36.95 -7.24
CA SER A 472 17.26 37.96 -6.48
C SER A 472 16.44 38.64 -5.38
N MET A 473 15.10 38.54 -5.40
CA MET A 473 14.26 38.95 -4.27
C MET A 473 14.49 38.09 -3.01
N ALA A 474 15.18 36.95 -3.11
CA ALA A 474 15.58 36.16 -1.94
C ALA A 474 16.48 36.96 -0.96
N LEU A 475 17.13 38.03 -1.44
CA LEU A 475 17.87 38.95 -0.58
C LEU A 475 16.98 39.66 0.46
N PHE A 476 15.67 39.77 0.20
CA PHE A 476 14.70 40.34 1.12
C PHE A 476 14.53 39.49 2.39
N VAL A 477 14.81 38.19 2.30
CA VAL A 477 14.78 37.26 3.43
C VAL A 477 15.81 37.62 4.48
N ILE A 478 16.94 38.21 4.09
CA ILE A 478 18.06 38.49 5.00
C ILE A 478 17.60 39.35 6.19
N PRO A 479 17.06 40.57 5.97
CA PRO A 479 16.55 41.37 7.09
C PRO A 479 15.33 40.73 7.76
N VAL A 480 14.44 40.06 7.01
CA VAL A 480 13.23 39.44 7.58
C VAL A 480 13.59 38.33 8.57
N ALA A 481 14.35 37.33 8.16
CA ALA A 481 14.76 36.20 8.99
C ALA A 481 15.64 36.65 10.16
N TRP A 482 16.59 37.57 9.92
CA TRP A 482 17.50 38.05 10.97
C TRP A 482 16.77 38.76 12.11
N PHE A 483 15.91 39.73 11.79
CA PHE A 483 15.21 40.50 12.80
C PHE A 483 14.06 39.72 13.47
N THR A 484 13.43 38.77 12.77
CA THR A 484 12.39 37.91 13.35
C THR A 484 12.96 36.94 14.40
N ILE A 485 14.10 36.29 14.11
CA ILE A 485 14.80 35.44 15.08
C ILE A 485 15.23 36.26 16.30
N ARG A 486 15.88 37.40 16.06
CA ARG A 486 16.36 38.26 17.15
C ARG A 486 15.22 38.80 18.00
N SER A 487 14.08 39.09 17.39
CA SER A 487 12.88 39.49 18.13
C SER A 487 12.34 38.34 18.99
N ALA A 488 12.32 37.11 18.47
CA ALA A 488 11.92 35.96 19.27
C ALA A 488 12.85 35.77 20.48
N ASP A 489 14.16 35.91 20.31
CA ASP A 489 15.12 35.81 21.41
C ASP A 489 15.00 36.97 22.41
N ALA A 490 14.75 38.20 21.93
CA ALA A 490 14.50 39.37 22.77
C ALA A 490 13.24 39.23 23.63
N ARG A 491 12.20 38.57 23.10
CA ARG A 491 10.96 38.30 23.84
C ARG A 491 11.16 37.27 24.95
N VAL A 492 12.00 36.26 24.73
CA VAL A 492 12.37 35.28 25.77
C VAL A 492 13.13 35.95 26.92
N SER A 493 13.85 37.05 26.67
CA SER A 493 14.55 37.83 27.70
C SER A 493 13.75 39.03 28.24
N GLY A 494 12.45 39.15 27.90
CA GLY A 494 11.56 40.20 28.40
C GLY A 494 11.78 41.59 27.78
N GLN A 495 12.52 41.69 26.67
CA GLN A 495 12.79 42.95 25.96
C GLN A 495 11.73 43.25 24.89
N SER A 496 11.48 44.54 24.64
CA SER A 496 10.52 44.97 23.60
C SER A 496 11.03 44.69 22.19
N ALA A 497 10.19 44.06 21.37
CA ALA A 497 10.48 43.70 19.98
C ALA A 497 10.25 44.84 18.96
N ILE A 498 9.60 45.95 19.36
CA ILE A 498 9.10 46.98 18.43
C ILE A 498 10.22 47.62 17.61
N GLY A 499 11.36 47.96 18.25
CA GLY A 499 12.51 48.56 17.56
C GLY A 499 13.14 47.63 16.52
N LEU A 500 13.15 46.31 16.79
CA LEU A 500 13.62 45.30 15.85
C LEU A 500 12.67 45.14 14.65
N GLY A 501 11.36 45.25 14.89
CA GLY A 501 10.36 45.25 13.81
C GLY A 501 10.45 46.46 12.89
N LEU A 502 10.59 47.67 13.46
CA LEU A 502 10.81 48.89 12.67
C LEU A 502 12.09 48.79 11.84
N SER A 503 13.16 48.23 12.43
CA SER A 503 14.40 47.96 11.71
C SER A 503 14.18 46.97 10.56
N SER A 504 13.46 45.87 10.79
CA SER A 504 13.14 44.88 9.76
C SER A 504 12.40 45.50 8.57
N ALA A 505 11.36 46.29 8.83
CA ALA A 505 10.60 47.00 7.80
C ALA A 505 11.47 48.00 7.02
N LEU A 506 12.30 48.78 7.72
CA LEU A 506 13.18 49.78 7.09
C LEU A 506 14.24 49.13 6.20
N PHE A 507 14.92 48.08 6.68
CA PHE A 507 15.93 47.37 5.89
C PHE A 507 15.31 46.66 4.69
N LEU A 508 14.11 46.10 4.84
CA LEU A 508 13.39 45.50 3.72
C LEU A 508 13.00 46.54 2.66
N LEU A 509 12.49 47.70 3.08
CA LEU A 509 12.18 48.82 2.18
C LEU A 509 13.42 49.28 1.41
N LEU A 510 14.58 49.35 2.08
CA LEU A 510 15.86 49.67 1.46
C LEU A 510 16.28 48.61 0.44
N CYS A 511 16.19 47.32 0.80
CA CYS A 511 16.48 46.22 -0.12
C CYS A 511 15.58 46.25 -1.36
N GLN A 512 14.28 46.51 -1.19
CA GLN A 512 13.32 46.63 -2.28
C GLN A 512 13.65 47.82 -3.19
N THR A 513 14.00 48.97 -2.61
CA THR A 513 14.42 50.17 -3.37
C THR A 513 15.68 49.90 -4.18
N ILE A 514 16.69 49.25 -3.60
CA ILE A 514 17.95 48.91 -4.28
C ILE A 514 17.71 47.90 -5.40
N HIS A 515 16.89 46.86 -5.13
CA HIS A 515 16.54 45.85 -6.12
C HIS A 515 15.82 46.48 -7.32
N LEU A 516 14.83 47.34 -7.07
CA LEU A 516 14.13 48.07 -8.11
C LEU A 516 15.06 49.00 -8.89
N ALA A 517 15.93 49.74 -8.20
CA ALA A 517 16.92 50.62 -8.84
C ALA A 517 17.88 49.84 -9.74
N PHE A 518 18.34 48.67 -9.30
CA PHE A 518 19.21 47.80 -10.08
C PHE A 518 18.54 47.32 -11.37
N TRP A 519 17.30 46.82 -11.28
CA TRP A 519 16.59 46.26 -12.43
C TRP A 519 16.01 47.31 -13.39
N THR A 520 15.87 48.56 -12.96
CA THR A 520 15.36 49.66 -13.78
C THR A 520 16.44 50.66 -14.20
N ASP A 521 17.72 50.39 -13.91
CA ASP A 521 18.84 51.35 -14.03
C ASP A 521 18.55 52.71 -13.35
N ALA A 522 17.79 52.68 -12.25
CA ALA A 522 17.28 53.84 -11.53
C ALA A 522 16.54 54.87 -12.42
N ARG A 523 15.92 54.42 -13.53
CA ARG A 523 15.12 55.27 -14.40
C ARG A 523 13.81 55.66 -13.73
N SER A 524 13.44 56.92 -13.86
CA SER A 524 12.14 57.42 -13.44
C SER A 524 11.02 56.98 -14.41
N CYS A 525 9.80 56.86 -13.91
CA CYS A 525 8.62 56.58 -14.72
C CYS A 525 8.33 57.77 -15.66
N MET A 526 8.49 58.99 -15.15
CA MET A 526 8.44 60.25 -15.90
C MET A 526 9.85 60.75 -16.24
N LYS A 527 10.07 61.18 -17.48
CA LYS A 527 11.40 61.59 -18.00
C LYS A 527 12.14 62.66 -17.19
N ASP A 528 11.41 63.55 -16.49
CA ASP A 528 11.97 64.68 -15.74
C ASP A 528 11.96 64.50 -14.21
N ALA A 529 11.51 63.34 -13.71
CA ALA A 529 11.46 63.05 -12.28
C ALA A 529 12.75 62.38 -11.78
N LYS A 530 13.06 62.53 -10.49
CA LYS A 530 14.06 61.67 -9.83
C LYS A 530 13.45 60.30 -9.55
N PHE A 531 14.27 59.24 -9.58
CA PHE A 531 13.83 57.87 -9.25
C PHE A 531 12.96 57.85 -7.99
N LEU A 532 11.77 57.23 -8.08
CA LEU A 532 10.72 57.12 -7.05
C LEU A 532 10.03 58.43 -6.60
N SER A 533 10.48 59.61 -7.03
CA SER A 533 9.80 60.88 -6.68
C SER A 533 8.44 61.06 -7.34
N ASP A 534 8.17 60.28 -8.38
CA ASP A 534 6.94 60.21 -9.18
C ASP A 534 6.07 58.99 -8.84
N LEU A 535 6.33 58.28 -7.73
CA LEU A 535 5.59 57.06 -7.34
C LEU A 535 4.06 57.24 -7.34
N PHE A 536 3.56 58.39 -6.89
CA PHE A 536 2.13 58.69 -6.83
C PHE A 536 1.58 59.42 -8.06
N ALA A 537 2.40 59.61 -9.10
CA ALA A 537 1.94 60.14 -10.38
C ALA A 537 1.09 59.10 -11.13
N SER A 538 0.19 59.57 -11.99
CA SER A 538 -0.74 58.72 -12.76
C SER A 538 0.01 57.66 -13.57
N GLY A 539 -0.29 56.39 -13.33
CA GLY A 539 0.33 55.24 -14.01
C GLY A 539 1.70 54.81 -13.45
N CYS A 540 2.37 55.66 -12.67
CA CYS A 540 3.68 55.37 -12.11
C CYS A 540 3.64 54.47 -10.86
N PHE A 541 2.52 54.49 -10.13
CA PHE A 541 2.30 53.55 -9.02
C PHE A 541 2.34 52.09 -9.50
N THR A 542 1.73 51.81 -10.65
CA THR A 542 1.74 50.49 -11.29
C THR A 542 3.11 50.15 -11.87
N TYR A 543 3.82 51.14 -12.44
CA TYR A 543 5.18 50.97 -12.99
C TYR A 543 6.19 50.48 -11.95
N TYR A 544 6.09 50.97 -10.72
CA TYR A 544 7.01 50.63 -9.63
C TYR A 544 6.55 49.47 -8.75
N SER A 545 5.43 48.82 -9.06
CA SER A 545 4.77 47.88 -8.12
C SER A 545 4.55 48.52 -6.75
N GLY A 546 4.00 49.74 -6.72
CA GLY A 546 3.88 50.57 -5.53
C GLY A 546 3.18 49.89 -4.34
N LEU A 547 2.27 48.94 -4.59
CA LEU A 547 1.60 48.15 -3.56
C LEU A 547 2.59 47.32 -2.71
N ASP A 548 3.64 46.77 -3.33
CA ASP A 548 4.61 45.91 -2.66
C ASP A 548 5.42 46.71 -1.61
N PHE A 549 5.64 48.01 -1.84
CA PHE A 549 6.32 48.92 -0.89
C PHE A 549 5.54 49.15 0.40
N PHE A 550 4.24 48.84 0.43
CA PHE A 550 3.43 48.89 1.66
C PHE A 550 3.25 47.52 2.28
N ILE A 551 2.94 46.51 1.45
CA ILE A 551 2.65 45.16 1.93
C ILE A 551 3.90 44.51 2.51
N MET A 552 5.03 44.50 1.79
CA MET A 552 6.23 43.77 2.21
C MET A 552 6.82 44.29 3.54
N PRO A 553 7.02 45.61 3.76
CA PRO A 553 7.50 46.13 5.04
C PRO A 553 6.50 45.90 6.19
N THR A 554 5.20 45.98 5.93
CA THR A 554 4.17 45.69 6.93
C THR A 554 4.23 44.24 7.37
N LEU A 555 4.36 43.31 6.43
CA LEU A 555 4.51 41.89 6.72
C LEU A 555 5.79 41.60 7.52
N ALA A 556 6.92 42.24 7.19
CA ALA A 556 8.16 42.13 7.96
C ALA A 556 8.02 42.64 9.40
N PHE A 557 7.35 43.79 9.58
CA PHE A 557 7.06 44.32 10.91
C PHE A 557 6.17 43.37 11.71
N LEU A 558 5.08 42.89 11.10
CA LEU A 558 4.14 41.98 11.77
C LEU A 558 4.81 40.65 12.15
N ALA A 559 5.63 40.08 11.27
CA ALA A 559 6.42 38.88 11.56
C ALA A 559 7.35 39.06 12.76
N ALA A 560 7.99 40.23 12.85
CA ALA A 560 8.94 40.53 13.91
C ALA A 560 8.27 40.96 15.23
N VAL A 561 7.09 41.57 15.23
CA VAL A 561 6.53 42.20 16.46
C VAL A 561 5.26 41.51 16.94
N VAL A 562 4.36 41.19 16.02
CA VAL A 562 3.00 40.75 16.34
C VAL A 562 2.93 39.23 16.36
N PHE A 563 3.52 38.58 15.35
CA PHE A 563 3.50 37.13 15.21
C PHE A 563 4.62 36.48 16.04
N GLY A 564 4.37 35.28 16.56
CA GLY A 564 5.31 34.53 17.41
C GLY A 564 5.27 34.88 18.91
N ASN A 565 4.26 35.63 19.37
CA ASN A 565 3.97 35.70 20.81
C ASN A 565 3.15 34.46 21.21
N PRO A 566 3.51 33.72 22.27
CA PRO A 566 2.60 32.76 22.85
C PRO A 566 1.32 33.50 23.27
N TRP A 567 0.18 32.96 22.88
CA TRP A 567 -1.12 33.59 23.08
C TRP A 567 -1.41 33.69 24.59
N ARG A 568 -1.24 34.88 25.20
CA ARG A 568 -1.69 35.17 26.57
C ARG A 568 -3.22 35.32 26.60
N ASN A 569 -3.96 34.22 26.47
CA ASN A 569 -5.40 34.21 26.73
C ASN A 569 -5.66 33.89 28.20
N GLY A 570 -5.52 34.92 29.04
CA GLY A 570 -5.66 34.80 30.49
C GLY A 570 -5.62 36.15 31.21
N ARG A 571 -6.42 37.12 30.76
CA ARG A 571 -6.85 38.23 31.62
C ARG A 571 -8.36 38.18 31.75
N SER A 572 -8.84 37.32 32.63
CA SER A 572 -10.15 37.48 33.23
C SER A 572 -10.11 38.68 34.17
N THR A 573 -10.88 39.72 33.82
CA THR A 573 -11.50 40.68 34.75
C THR A 573 -10.60 41.33 35.81
N GLU A 574 -9.83 42.34 35.42
CA GLU A 574 -9.62 43.51 36.30
C GLU A 574 -10.21 44.75 35.62
N LYS A 575 -11.10 45.43 36.36
CA LYS A 575 -11.74 46.68 35.94
C LYS A 575 -10.66 47.69 35.56
N PRO A 576 -10.70 48.32 34.37
CA PRO A 576 -9.74 49.37 34.05
C PRO A 576 -10.18 50.65 34.76
N THR A 577 -9.60 50.93 35.91
CA THR A 577 -9.57 52.28 36.47
C THR A 577 -8.54 53.08 35.66
N SER A 578 -9.07 53.99 34.83
CA SER A 578 -8.46 55.24 34.36
C SER A 578 -6.95 55.25 34.05
N LEU A 579 -6.59 55.10 32.78
CA LEU A 579 -5.73 56.00 31.99
C LEU A 579 -5.42 55.31 30.64
N LEU A 580 -5.69 56.01 29.55
CA LEU A 580 -5.50 55.56 28.16
C LEU A 580 -4.11 54.92 27.92
N PRO A 581 -4.05 53.70 27.33
CA PRO A 581 -2.89 53.26 26.57
C PRO A 581 -3.21 53.26 25.07
N THR A 582 -2.49 54.11 24.35
CA THR A 582 -2.37 54.25 22.89
C THR A 582 -1.74 53.01 22.22
N GLY A 583 -2.39 51.84 22.31
CA GLY A 583 -1.88 50.58 21.75
C GLY A 583 -2.87 49.75 20.93
N ALA A 584 -4.10 50.22 20.74
CA ALA A 584 -5.19 49.44 20.15
C ALA A 584 -5.78 50.05 18.85
N THR A 585 -4.94 50.69 18.03
CA THR A 585 -5.38 51.31 16.76
C THR A 585 -4.89 50.58 15.50
N GLY A 586 -4.08 49.52 15.61
CA GLY A 586 -3.57 48.78 14.45
C GLY A 586 -4.47 47.66 13.93
N ALA A 587 -5.28 47.03 14.80
CA ALA A 587 -6.07 45.84 14.44
C ALA A 587 -7.45 46.15 13.84
N THR A 588 -7.98 47.34 14.08
CA THR A 588 -9.36 47.71 13.72
C THR A 588 -9.55 48.13 12.27
N TYR A 589 -8.49 48.54 11.56
CA TYR A 589 -8.59 48.90 10.13
C TYR A 589 -8.48 47.69 9.17
N ALA A 590 -7.88 46.58 9.61
CA ALA A 590 -7.73 45.38 8.77
C ALA A 590 -9.00 44.51 8.70
N LEU A 591 -9.85 44.55 9.72
CA LEU A 591 -11.05 43.70 9.79
C LEU A 591 -12.26 44.26 9.02
N ALA A 592 -12.25 45.55 8.65
CA ALA A 592 -13.41 46.22 8.06
C ALA A 592 -13.58 46.02 6.54
N LEU A 593 -12.61 45.37 5.85
CA LEU A 593 -12.64 45.14 4.40
C LEU A 593 -12.87 43.69 3.97
N ALA A 594 -13.00 42.74 4.92
CA ALA A 594 -13.16 41.31 4.63
C ALA A 594 -14.63 40.83 4.53
N PHE A 595 -15.60 41.70 4.78
CA PHE A 595 -17.03 41.35 4.75
C PHE A 595 -17.75 42.01 3.57
N LEU A 596 -17.54 41.51 2.36
CA LEU A 596 -18.50 41.59 1.26
C LEU A 596 -18.06 40.63 0.14
N VAL A 597 -19.03 39.89 -0.40
CA VAL A 597 -18.96 38.91 -1.50
C VAL A 597 -18.66 37.45 -1.11
N LEU A 598 -19.66 36.82 -0.47
CA LEU A 598 -20.02 35.43 -0.74
C LEU A 598 -21.46 35.45 -1.24
N GLN A 599 -21.71 35.12 -2.52
CA GLN A 599 -22.86 34.34 -3.01
C GLN A 599 -22.68 34.04 -4.52
N ALA A 600 -22.55 32.75 -4.89
CA ALA A 600 -23.01 32.21 -6.17
C ALA A 600 -23.18 30.67 -6.08
N PRO A 601 -24.10 30.05 -6.86
CA PRO A 601 -24.72 28.75 -6.55
C PRO A 601 -24.18 27.55 -7.37
N TRP A 602 -24.60 26.35 -6.95
CA TRP A 602 -24.28 25.03 -7.53
C TRP A 602 -25.19 24.62 -8.71
N VAL A 603 -24.73 23.61 -9.47
CA VAL A 603 -25.45 22.49 -10.16
C VAL A 603 -25.09 22.34 -11.65
N THR A 604 -24.63 21.14 -12.05
CA THR A 604 -25.30 20.23 -13.01
C THR A 604 -24.69 18.81 -12.94
N ALA A 605 -25.56 17.81 -12.86
CA ALA A 605 -25.26 16.38 -13.05
C ALA A 605 -25.31 16.04 -14.55
N GLN A 606 -24.51 15.08 -15.01
CA GLN A 606 -24.44 14.65 -16.42
C GLN A 606 -24.67 13.14 -16.53
N GLU A 607 -25.43 12.73 -17.56
CA GLU A 607 -25.90 11.37 -17.86
C GLU A 607 -24.76 10.38 -18.17
N THR A 608 -24.95 9.11 -17.79
CA THR A 608 -23.99 8.01 -18.02
C THR A 608 -24.10 7.42 -19.44
N PRO A 609 -22.99 7.25 -20.17
CA PRO A 609 -22.97 6.57 -21.47
C PRO A 609 -23.09 5.03 -21.34
N ALA A 610 -23.56 4.37 -22.40
CA ALA A 610 -23.72 2.92 -22.48
C ALA A 610 -22.37 2.17 -22.55
N LYS A 611 -22.24 1.08 -21.78
CA LYS A 611 -21.02 0.25 -21.67
C LYS A 611 -20.79 -0.66 -22.89
N LEU A 612 -19.54 -0.92 -23.25
CA LEU A 612 -19.12 -1.82 -24.35
C LEU A 612 -19.18 -3.30 -23.93
N GLU A 613 -19.42 -4.26 -24.82
CA GLU A 613 -19.48 -5.70 -24.48
C GLU A 613 -18.10 -6.38 -24.61
N VAL A 614 -17.73 -7.24 -23.64
CA VAL A 614 -16.54 -8.12 -23.67
C VAL A 614 -16.95 -9.59 -23.52
N LYS A 615 -16.47 -10.46 -24.42
CA LYS A 615 -16.78 -11.90 -24.40
C LYS A 615 -15.75 -12.66 -23.55
N VAL A 616 -16.20 -13.29 -22.47
CA VAL A 616 -15.31 -13.97 -21.52
C VAL A 616 -15.58 -15.47 -21.51
N GLY A 617 -14.55 -16.26 -21.77
CA GLY A 617 -14.59 -17.72 -21.80
C GLY A 617 -14.41 -18.33 -20.42
N PHE A 618 -15.34 -19.19 -19.98
CA PHE A 618 -15.29 -19.90 -18.69
C PHE A 618 -15.41 -21.42 -18.85
N ARG A 619 -14.60 -22.19 -18.12
CA ARG A 619 -14.76 -23.65 -18.00
C ARG A 619 -15.77 -23.99 -16.91
N ALA A 620 -16.53 -25.06 -17.13
CA ALA A 620 -17.57 -25.52 -16.21
C ALA A 620 -17.09 -26.60 -15.22
N ASP A 621 -15.93 -27.21 -15.45
CA ASP A 621 -15.51 -28.46 -14.80
C ASP A 621 -14.18 -28.37 -14.01
N VAL A 622 -13.74 -27.17 -13.63
CA VAL A 622 -12.43 -26.95 -12.98
C VAL A 622 -12.56 -26.29 -11.61
N GLU A 623 -13.34 -26.89 -10.72
CA GLU A 623 -13.37 -26.57 -9.30
C GLU A 623 -11.96 -26.68 -8.70
N PRO A 624 -11.52 -25.72 -7.86
CA PRO A 624 -12.27 -24.56 -7.36
C PRO A 624 -12.01 -23.26 -8.18
N PHE A 625 -11.43 -23.35 -9.38
CA PHE A 625 -11.05 -22.19 -10.20
C PHE A 625 -12.17 -21.60 -11.05
N SER A 626 -12.92 -22.46 -11.75
CA SER A 626 -14.08 -22.06 -12.56
C SER A 626 -15.02 -23.25 -12.74
N TYR A 627 -16.28 -23.09 -12.34
CA TYR A 627 -17.30 -24.11 -12.47
C TYR A 627 -18.68 -23.48 -12.51
N LYS A 628 -19.63 -24.16 -13.13
CA LYS A 628 -21.00 -23.63 -13.31
C LYS A 628 -21.83 -23.94 -12.06
N VAL A 629 -22.49 -22.94 -11.49
CA VAL A 629 -23.34 -23.10 -10.30
C VAL A 629 -24.75 -22.67 -10.64
N SER A 630 -25.70 -23.61 -10.64
CA SER A 630 -27.11 -23.26 -10.77
C SER A 630 -27.94 -24.16 -9.85
N SER A 631 -28.82 -23.54 -9.05
CA SER A 631 -29.89 -24.26 -8.33
C SER A 631 -31.05 -24.63 -9.27
N ASP A 632 -31.12 -24.03 -10.47
CA ASP A 632 -32.32 -24.03 -11.33
C ASP A 632 -31.99 -24.36 -12.81
N GLY A 633 -30.78 -24.83 -13.13
CA GLY A 633 -30.42 -25.23 -14.50
C GLY A 633 -30.15 -24.11 -15.51
N GLY A 634 -30.18 -22.84 -15.10
CA GLY A 634 -29.80 -21.68 -15.94
C GLY A 634 -30.92 -21.07 -16.79
N GLU A 635 -32.20 -21.30 -16.45
CA GLU A 635 -33.34 -20.77 -17.22
C GLU A 635 -33.85 -19.38 -16.77
N GLN A 636 -33.38 -18.81 -15.66
CA GLN A 636 -33.76 -17.46 -15.27
C GLN A 636 -32.68 -16.42 -15.65
N PRO A 637 -33.03 -15.39 -16.45
CA PRO A 637 -32.16 -14.23 -16.63
C PRO A 637 -32.14 -13.43 -15.32
N GLY A 638 -31.06 -13.56 -14.57
CA GLY A 638 -30.79 -12.80 -13.35
C GLY A 638 -29.44 -12.09 -13.42
N LEU A 639 -29.31 -10.98 -12.68
CA LEU A 639 -28.10 -10.18 -12.49
C LEU A 639 -26.95 -10.92 -11.75
N GLN A 640 -26.99 -12.25 -11.60
CA GLN A 640 -25.98 -13.01 -10.84
C GLN A 640 -25.05 -13.82 -11.77
N PRO A 641 -23.75 -13.93 -11.42
CA PRO A 641 -22.78 -14.67 -12.22
C PRO A 641 -23.09 -16.17 -12.27
N ILE A 642 -23.10 -16.74 -13.49
CA ILE A 642 -23.42 -18.14 -13.78
C ILE A 642 -22.26 -19.09 -13.41
N TYR A 643 -21.03 -18.56 -13.47
CA TYR A 643 -19.80 -19.28 -13.11
C TYR A 643 -19.30 -18.82 -11.73
N LYS A 644 -18.76 -19.76 -10.94
CA LYS A 644 -18.10 -19.49 -9.66
C LYS A 644 -16.71 -20.13 -9.63
N GLY A 645 -15.91 -19.71 -8.66
CA GLY A 645 -14.54 -20.18 -8.49
C GLY A 645 -13.56 -19.03 -8.47
N PHE A 646 -12.32 -19.29 -8.05
CA PHE A 646 -11.32 -18.25 -7.85
C PHE A 646 -11.04 -17.42 -9.11
N LEU A 647 -10.88 -18.06 -10.27
CA LEU A 647 -10.62 -17.36 -11.54
C LEU A 647 -11.90 -16.77 -12.14
N ALA A 648 -13.05 -17.42 -11.95
CA ALA A 648 -14.33 -16.87 -12.36
C ALA A 648 -14.63 -15.55 -11.63
N ASP A 649 -14.54 -15.56 -10.29
CA ASP A 649 -14.73 -14.39 -9.44
C ASP A 649 -13.74 -13.27 -9.77
N LEU A 650 -12.47 -13.62 -10.02
CA LEU A 650 -11.45 -12.65 -10.42
C LEU A 650 -11.82 -11.97 -11.75
N CYS A 651 -12.30 -12.73 -12.73
CA CYS A 651 -12.69 -12.17 -14.02
C CYS A 651 -13.95 -11.30 -13.96
N TYR A 652 -14.97 -11.69 -13.18
CA TYR A 652 -16.09 -10.81 -12.92
C TYR A 652 -15.64 -9.52 -12.22
N TRP A 653 -14.74 -9.63 -11.25
CA TRP A 653 -14.18 -8.48 -10.52
C TRP A 653 -13.36 -7.53 -11.43
N ILE A 654 -12.60 -8.07 -12.39
CA ILE A 654 -11.81 -7.28 -13.34
C ILE A 654 -12.72 -6.31 -14.12
N PHE A 655 -13.88 -6.78 -14.58
CA PHE A 655 -14.80 -6.00 -15.40
C PHE A 655 -15.91 -5.29 -14.61
N ASP A 656 -16.01 -5.55 -13.30
CA ASP A 656 -16.98 -4.89 -12.43
C ASP A 656 -16.72 -3.37 -12.36
N GLY A 657 -17.80 -2.57 -12.38
CA GLY A 657 -17.75 -1.11 -12.31
C GLY A 657 -17.09 -0.38 -13.50
N GLY A 658 -16.57 -1.10 -14.51
CA GLY A 658 -15.82 -0.51 -15.63
C GLY A 658 -16.68 -0.13 -16.85
N ASP A 659 -16.00 0.29 -17.93
CA ASP A 659 -16.60 0.67 -19.23
C ASP A 659 -17.14 -0.53 -20.03
N TYR A 660 -16.94 -1.75 -19.53
CA TYR A 660 -17.31 -3.00 -20.19
C TYR A 660 -18.45 -3.73 -19.45
N SER A 661 -19.25 -4.47 -20.21
CA SER A 661 -20.24 -5.44 -19.73
C SER A 661 -19.79 -6.85 -20.15
N VAL A 662 -19.86 -7.81 -19.24
CA VAL A 662 -19.37 -9.18 -19.45
C VAL A 662 -20.43 -10.04 -20.14
N LYS A 663 -20.02 -10.75 -21.19
CA LYS A 663 -20.80 -11.83 -21.81
C LYS A 663 -20.10 -13.17 -21.62
N ASP A 664 -20.75 -14.04 -20.86
CA ASP A 664 -20.23 -15.36 -20.54
C ASP A 664 -20.29 -16.31 -21.76
N VAL A 665 -19.20 -16.99 -22.05
CA VAL A 665 -19.09 -17.98 -23.14
C VAL A 665 -18.53 -19.30 -22.59
N PRO A 666 -19.23 -20.44 -22.71
CA PRO A 666 -18.72 -21.73 -22.27
C PRO A 666 -17.55 -22.21 -23.15
N VAL A 667 -16.50 -22.71 -22.49
CA VAL A 667 -15.33 -23.35 -23.13
C VAL A 667 -14.97 -24.67 -22.44
N THR A 668 -14.24 -25.52 -23.15
CA THR A 668 -13.71 -26.82 -22.68
C THR A 668 -12.18 -26.81 -22.69
N ALA A 669 -11.55 -27.85 -22.13
CA ALA A 669 -10.09 -28.00 -22.20
C ALA A 669 -9.55 -28.05 -23.64
N LEU A 670 -10.39 -28.49 -24.59
CA LEU A 670 -10.03 -28.78 -25.97
C LEU A 670 -10.24 -27.57 -26.89
N ASP A 671 -11.31 -26.79 -26.70
CA ASP A 671 -11.72 -25.76 -27.66
C ASP A 671 -11.28 -24.32 -27.29
N ARG A 672 -10.91 -24.07 -26.03
CA ARG A 672 -10.70 -22.71 -25.47
C ARG A 672 -9.74 -21.83 -26.26
N PHE A 673 -8.61 -22.37 -26.72
CA PHE A 673 -7.61 -21.61 -27.49
C PHE A 673 -8.06 -21.36 -28.93
N GLN A 674 -8.83 -22.28 -29.49
CA GLN A 674 -9.43 -22.14 -30.80
C GLN A 674 -10.56 -21.10 -30.79
N LYS A 675 -11.44 -21.13 -29.78
CA LYS A 675 -12.47 -20.10 -29.55
C LYS A 675 -11.86 -18.71 -29.37
N MET A 676 -10.72 -18.61 -28.69
CA MET A 676 -9.97 -17.34 -28.58
C MET A 676 -9.41 -16.88 -29.92
N SER A 677 -8.67 -17.76 -30.61
CA SER A 677 -8.05 -17.41 -31.90
C SER A 677 -9.08 -17.07 -32.99
N SER A 678 -10.27 -17.69 -32.96
CA SER A 678 -11.37 -17.39 -33.89
C SER A 678 -12.17 -16.13 -33.53
N GLY A 679 -11.94 -15.51 -32.36
CA GLY A 679 -12.65 -14.31 -31.92
C GLY A 679 -14.03 -14.58 -31.30
N GLN A 680 -14.31 -15.82 -30.93
CA GLN A 680 -15.52 -16.16 -30.17
C GLN A 680 -15.41 -15.71 -28.70
N ILE A 681 -14.19 -15.62 -28.16
CA ILE A 681 -13.89 -15.05 -26.84
C ILE A 681 -12.78 -14.00 -26.95
N ASP A 682 -12.92 -12.92 -26.18
CA ASP A 682 -11.92 -11.84 -26.07
C ASP A 682 -10.96 -12.13 -24.90
N VAL A 683 -11.47 -12.69 -23.80
CA VAL A 683 -10.71 -13.05 -22.59
C VAL A 683 -11.02 -14.49 -22.19
N LEU A 684 -10.01 -15.26 -21.74
CA LEU A 684 -10.16 -16.63 -21.24
C LEU A 684 -9.82 -16.69 -19.75
N CYS A 685 -10.82 -17.07 -18.97
CA CYS A 685 -10.82 -17.15 -17.51
C CYS A 685 -10.88 -18.62 -17.08
N ASP A 686 -9.73 -19.28 -17.19
CA ASP A 686 -9.51 -20.71 -17.01
C ASP A 686 -8.11 -20.87 -16.37
N PRO A 687 -7.82 -21.93 -15.58
CA PRO A 687 -6.46 -22.32 -15.19
C PRO A 687 -5.55 -22.57 -16.42
N VAL A 688 -5.13 -21.50 -17.09
CA VAL A 688 -4.24 -21.56 -18.23
C VAL A 688 -2.80 -21.45 -17.76
N THR A 689 -2.08 -22.56 -17.89
CA THR A 689 -0.65 -22.59 -17.63
C THR A 689 0.16 -21.77 -18.64
N VAL A 690 1.01 -20.88 -18.12
CA VAL A 690 2.05 -20.18 -18.85
C VAL A 690 3.21 -21.13 -19.17
N ARG A 691 3.13 -21.79 -20.33
CA ARG A 691 4.21 -22.62 -20.90
C ARG A 691 4.62 -22.10 -22.27
N PHE A 692 5.93 -21.98 -22.47
CA PHE A 692 6.55 -21.54 -23.73
C PHE A 692 7.26 -22.67 -24.49
N SER A 693 7.30 -23.87 -23.92
CA SER A 693 7.97 -25.04 -24.52
C SER A 693 7.15 -25.62 -25.67
N GLN A 694 7.84 -26.04 -26.73
CA GLN A 694 7.25 -26.83 -27.81
C GLN A 694 6.81 -28.19 -27.25
N THR A 695 5.53 -28.51 -27.37
CA THR A 695 5.00 -29.84 -27.06
C THR A 695 5.03 -30.68 -28.33
N VAL A 696 5.08 -32.01 -28.20
CA VAL A 696 4.94 -32.91 -29.36
C VAL A 696 3.49 -33.36 -29.40
N ASP A 697 2.83 -33.23 -30.55
CA ASP A 697 1.47 -33.70 -30.71
C ASP A 697 1.44 -35.23 -30.48
N PRO A 698 0.60 -35.74 -29.57
CA PRO A 698 0.62 -37.15 -29.21
C PRO A 698 0.15 -38.05 -30.36
N LEU A 699 -0.70 -37.56 -31.26
CA LEU A 699 -1.16 -38.30 -32.41
C LEU A 699 -0.16 -38.18 -33.55
N THR A 700 0.27 -36.99 -33.95
CA THR A 700 1.11 -36.83 -35.16
C THR A 700 2.60 -37.00 -34.89
N LEU A 701 3.05 -36.96 -33.63
CA LEU A 701 4.47 -36.95 -33.22
C LEU A 701 5.28 -35.77 -33.79
N HIS A 702 4.61 -34.73 -34.30
CA HIS A 702 5.27 -33.53 -34.80
C HIS A 702 5.39 -32.47 -33.69
N PRO A 703 6.41 -31.60 -33.71
CA PRO A 703 6.48 -30.44 -32.83
C PRO A 703 5.25 -29.56 -33.03
N ARG A 704 4.47 -29.39 -31.96
CA ARG A 704 3.31 -28.53 -31.91
C ARG A 704 3.77 -27.09 -31.73
N HIS A 705 3.42 -26.21 -32.66
CA HIS A 705 3.45 -24.78 -32.41
C HIS A 705 2.52 -24.47 -31.24
N SER A 706 2.99 -23.74 -30.23
CA SER A 706 2.23 -23.48 -29.00
C SER A 706 0.96 -22.67 -29.32
N ASP A 707 -0.15 -23.38 -29.51
CA ASP A 707 -1.49 -22.83 -29.75
C ASP A 707 -1.86 -21.79 -28.67
N ARG A 708 -1.33 -21.97 -27.45
CA ARG A 708 -1.52 -21.06 -26.31
C ARG A 708 -0.90 -19.69 -26.59
N THR A 709 0.38 -19.64 -26.94
CA THR A 709 1.07 -18.35 -27.20
C THR A 709 0.60 -17.67 -28.48
N GLU A 710 0.00 -18.41 -29.41
CA GLU A 710 -0.57 -17.82 -30.63
C GLU A 710 -1.99 -17.29 -30.43
N ALA A 711 -2.80 -17.97 -29.60
CA ALA A 711 -4.19 -17.56 -29.36
C ALA A 711 -4.29 -16.22 -28.62
N GLY A 712 -3.40 -15.95 -27.67
CA GLY A 712 -3.50 -14.76 -26.83
C GLY A 712 -2.22 -14.32 -26.12
N ILE A 713 -2.36 -13.26 -25.33
CA ILE A 713 -1.35 -12.65 -24.48
C ILE A 713 -1.71 -12.98 -23.03
N PHE A 714 -0.73 -13.39 -22.23
CA PHE A 714 -0.93 -13.69 -20.82
C PHE A 714 -0.96 -12.41 -19.97
N SER A 715 -1.82 -12.40 -18.96
CA SER A 715 -1.74 -11.49 -17.82
C SER A 715 -0.51 -11.80 -16.94
N PRO A 716 -0.22 -11.00 -15.90
CA PRO A 716 0.60 -11.46 -14.79
C PRO A 716 0.04 -12.77 -14.22
N ILE A 717 0.91 -13.55 -13.60
CA ILE A 717 0.55 -14.84 -13.02
C ILE A 717 -0.47 -14.60 -11.89
N VAL A 718 -1.62 -15.28 -11.94
CA VAL A 718 -2.73 -15.14 -10.97
C VAL A 718 -2.81 -16.31 -9.99
N PHE A 719 -2.14 -17.43 -10.29
CA PHE A 719 -2.08 -18.59 -9.40
C PHE A 719 -0.85 -19.43 -9.74
N ALA A 720 -0.39 -20.27 -8.81
CA ALA A 720 0.71 -21.21 -9.05
C ALA A 720 0.40 -22.55 -8.37
N THR A 721 0.48 -23.64 -9.14
CA THR A 721 0.25 -25.01 -8.68
C THR A 721 1.22 -25.97 -9.39
N GLY A 722 1.01 -27.28 -9.27
CA GLY A 722 1.77 -28.31 -9.96
C GLY A 722 0.88 -29.46 -10.41
N VAL A 723 1.33 -30.24 -11.40
CA VAL A 723 0.70 -31.53 -11.72
C VAL A 723 0.97 -32.48 -10.56
N SER A 724 -0.09 -33.06 -10.00
CA SER A 724 -0.04 -34.05 -8.93
C SER A 724 -0.95 -35.23 -9.30
N TYR A 725 -1.08 -36.21 -8.40
CA TYR A 725 -1.97 -37.33 -8.58
C TYR A 725 -2.66 -37.78 -7.29
N LEU A 726 -3.85 -38.33 -7.44
CA LEU A 726 -4.54 -39.15 -6.44
C LEU A 726 -4.37 -40.62 -6.80
N GLN A 727 -4.14 -41.46 -5.80
CA GLN A 727 -4.03 -42.91 -5.98
C GLN A 727 -5.01 -43.63 -5.05
N ARG A 728 -5.62 -44.72 -5.49
CA ARG A 728 -6.45 -45.58 -4.62
C ARG A 728 -5.59 -46.35 -3.62
N ARG A 729 -6.12 -46.60 -2.41
CA ARG A 729 -5.41 -47.27 -1.31
C ARG A 729 -5.18 -48.78 -1.54
N ASP A 730 -6.00 -49.41 -2.38
CA ASP A 730 -5.95 -50.86 -2.63
C ASP A 730 -4.90 -51.23 -3.69
N ARG A 731 -3.63 -51.35 -3.27
CA ARG A 731 -2.52 -51.73 -4.16
C ARG A 731 -1.99 -53.12 -3.88
N ASN A 732 -1.91 -53.95 -4.92
CA ASN A 732 -1.13 -55.20 -4.93
C ASN A 732 0.11 -55.02 -5.81
N LEU A 733 1.28 -55.52 -5.37
CA LEU A 733 2.46 -55.59 -6.23
C LEU A 733 2.15 -56.44 -7.48
N GLY A 734 2.60 -55.98 -8.66
CA GLY A 734 2.33 -56.64 -9.94
C GLY A 734 0.97 -56.34 -10.58
N SER A 735 0.18 -55.42 -10.00
CA SER A 735 -1.09 -54.96 -10.60
C SER A 735 -0.86 -53.89 -11.68
N SER A 736 -1.74 -53.85 -12.69
CA SER A 736 -1.71 -52.80 -13.71
C SER A 736 -2.07 -51.43 -13.12
N VAL A 737 -1.38 -50.39 -13.60
CA VAL A 737 -1.58 -49.01 -13.18
C VAL A 737 -2.35 -48.26 -14.26
N LEU A 738 -3.56 -47.81 -13.90
CA LEU A 738 -4.45 -47.05 -14.78
C LEU A 738 -4.36 -45.58 -14.40
N ILE A 739 -3.84 -44.75 -15.31
CA ILE A 739 -3.60 -43.32 -15.10
C ILE A 739 -4.63 -42.54 -15.91
N GLY A 740 -5.66 -42.05 -15.24
CA GLY A 740 -6.66 -41.16 -15.81
C GLY A 740 -6.19 -39.70 -15.84
N TYR A 741 -6.43 -39.01 -16.95
CA TYR A 741 -6.11 -37.60 -17.14
C TYR A 741 -7.11 -36.94 -18.11
N VAL A 742 -7.24 -35.61 -18.05
CA VAL A 742 -8.08 -34.86 -19.00
C VAL A 742 -7.25 -34.46 -20.22
N ALA A 743 -7.73 -34.79 -21.42
CA ALA A 743 -7.05 -34.45 -22.67
C ALA A 743 -7.01 -32.94 -22.90
N GLY A 744 -5.93 -32.44 -23.51
CA GLY A 744 -5.74 -31.01 -23.76
C GLY A 744 -5.33 -30.18 -22.56
N THR A 745 -4.90 -30.82 -21.47
CA THR A 745 -4.37 -30.19 -20.25
C THR A 745 -2.87 -30.41 -20.10
N THR A 746 -2.23 -29.72 -19.15
CA THR A 746 -0.81 -29.89 -18.80
C THR A 746 -0.47 -31.26 -18.25
N ALA A 747 -1.42 -31.98 -17.65
CA ALA A 747 -1.22 -33.35 -17.16
C ALA A 747 -0.75 -34.30 -18.27
N GLU A 748 -1.20 -34.02 -19.51
CA GLU A 748 -0.84 -34.79 -20.70
C GLU A 748 0.66 -34.74 -21.03
N ASP A 749 1.32 -33.61 -20.75
CA ASP A 749 2.74 -33.40 -21.03
C ASP A 749 3.65 -34.23 -20.10
N VAL A 750 3.15 -34.62 -18.92
CA VAL A 750 3.93 -35.33 -17.89
C VAL A 750 3.88 -36.84 -18.08
N LEU A 751 2.87 -37.35 -18.80
CA LEU A 751 2.59 -38.78 -18.94
C LEU A 751 3.81 -39.58 -19.42
N THR A 752 4.55 -39.06 -20.41
CA THR A 752 5.70 -39.75 -21.02
C THR A 752 6.82 -40.03 -20.03
N ASP A 753 6.90 -39.29 -18.93
CA ASP A 753 7.99 -39.41 -17.96
C ASP A 753 7.61 -40.25 -16.73
N LEU A 754 6.31 -40.40 -16.44
CA LEU A 754 5.82 -41.16 -15.28
C LEU A 754 6.27 -42.62 -15.28
N CYS A 755 6.17 -43.28 -16.44
CA CYS A 755 6.52 -44.69 -16.56
C CYS A 755 8.05 -44.92 -16.65
N LYS A 756 8.85 -43.91 -17.05
CA LYS A 756 10.31 -44.04 -17.21
C LYS A 756 11.04 -44.26 -15.89
N VAL A 757 10.49 -43.76 -14.77
CA VAL A 757 11.13 -43.80 -13.44
C VAL A 757 10.46 -44.78 -12.48
N ASP A 758 9.46 -45.57 -12.94
CA ASP A 758 8.60 -46.41 -12.09
C ASP A 758 8.09 -45.65 -10.86
N LEU A 759 7.46 -44.48 -11.09
CA LEU A 759 7.05 -43.56 -10.03
C LEU A 759 6.16 -44.23 -8.97
N PHE A 760 5.31 -45.16 -9.39
CA PHE A 760 4.37 -45.85 -8.50
C PHE A 760 4.98 -47.08 -7.83
N GLY A 761 6.22 -47.46 -8.14
CA GLY A 761 6.94 -48.58 -7.52
C GLY A 761 6.18 -49.90 -7.64
N VAL A 762 5.54 -50.12 -8.79
CA VAL A 762 4.69 -51.30 -9.06
C VAL A 762 5.42 -52.37 -9.86
N VAL A 763 6.52 -52.01 -10.54
CA VAL A 763 7.25 -52.92 -11.43
C VAL A 763 8.12 -53.87 -10.59
N PRO A 764 7.87 -55.20 -10.64
CA PRO A 764 8.68 -56.20 -9.98
C PRO A 764 10.14 -56.14 -10.42
N VAL A 765 11.05 -56.57 -9.55
CA VAL A 765 12.50 -56.52 -9.81
C VAL A 765 12.88 -57.26 -11.09
N ASP A 766 12.20 -58.38 -11.40
CA ASP A 766 12.42 -59.18 -12.61
C ASP A 766 11.85 -58.57 -13.90
N GLU A 767 11.09 -57.46 -13.81
CA GLU A 767 10.45 -56.79 -14.95
C GLU A 767 11.06 -55.40 -15.24
N ARG A 768 11.94 -54.89 -14.36
CA ARG A 768 12.51 -53.52 -14.47
C ARG A 768 13.30 -53.27 -15.74
N SER A 769 13.98 -54.28 -16.29
CA SER A 769 14.76 -54.17 -17.53
C SER A 769 13.88 -53.93 -18.76
N GLU A 770 12.59 -54.23 -18.66
CA GLU A 770 11.64 -54.16 -19.77
C GLU A 770 10.72 -52.92 -19.67
N ARG A 771 11.00 -52.00 -18.74
CA ARG A 771 10.19 -50.81 -18.46
C ARG A 771 10.05 -49.88 -19.66
N SER A 772 11.10 -49.75 -20.48
CA SER A 772 11.04 -48.93 -21.71
C SER A 772 9.97 -49.46 -22.67
N LEU A 773 9.91 -50.78 -22.82
CA LEU A 773 8.92 -51.44 -23.66
C LEU A 773 7.49 -51.25 -23.11
N MET A 774 7.33 -51.34 -21.78
CA MET A 774 6.03 -51.03 -21.13
C MET A 774 5.58 -49.59 -21.41
N CYS A 775 6.50 -48.63 -21.37
CA CYS A 775 6.23 -47.24 -21.71
C CYS A 775 5.80 -47.07 -23.17
N ASP A 776 6.53 -47.67 -24.10
CA ASP A 776 6.23 -47.59 -25.54
C ASP A 776 4.86 -48.20 -25.84
N ALA A 777 4.53 -49.34 -25.23
CA ALA A 777 3.21 -49.95 -25.32
C ALA A 777 2.09 -49.04 -24.75
N ALA A 778 2.33 -48.41 -23.61
CA ALA A 778 1.36 -47.48 -23.00
C ALA A 778 1.11 -46.25 -23.88
N LEU A 779 2.15 -45.71 -24.53
CA LEU A 779 2.04 -44.58 -25.45
C LEU A 779 1.30 -44.95 -26.74
N THR A 780 1.57 -46.12 -27.32
CA THR A 780 0.84 -46.60 -28.50
C THR A 780 -0.64 -46.81 -28.18
N VAL A 781 -0.97 -47.43 -27.04
CA VAL A 781 -2.37 -47.59 -26.60
C VAL A 781 -3.05 -46.24 -26.37
N ARG A 782 -2.36 -45.26 -25.78
CA ARG A 782 -2.86 -43.89 -25.61
C ARG A 782 -3.27 -43.25 -26.94
N ARG A 783 -2.46 -43.39 -27.99
CA ARG A 783 -2.74 -42.83 -29.31
C ARG A 783 -4.03 -43.39 -29.89
N ILE A 784 -4.26 -44.69 -29.71
CA ILE A 784 -5.49 -45.35 -30.14
C ILE A 784 -6.69 -44.87 -29.30
N SER A 785 -6.53 -44.73 -27.97
CA SER A 785 -7.59 -44.24 -27.07
C SER A 785 -8.01 -42.80 -27.37
N LEU A 786 -7.08 -41.94 -27.81
CA LEU A 786 -7.40 -40.57 -28.23
C LEU A 786 -8.24 -40.56 -29.53
N ILE A 787 -7.99 -41.49 -30.45
CA ILE A 787 -8.81 -41.64 -31.67
C ILE A 787 -10.24 -42.09 -31.35
N SER A 788 -10.42 -42.96 -30.35
CA SER A 788 -11.77 -43.39 -29.95
C SER A 788 -12.57 -42.30 -29.21
N LEU A 789 -11.93 -41.20 -28.80
CA LEU A 789 -12.58 -40.04 -28.18
C LEU A 789 -13.05 -38.99 -29.19
N CYS A 790 -12.76 -39.18 -30.49
CA CYS A 790 -13.10 -38.23 -31.55
C CYS A 790 -14.60 -37.95 -31.63
N ASP A 791 -14.93 -36.70 -31.36
CA ASP A 791 -16.22 -36.01 -31.54
C ASP A 791 -15.92 -34.73 -32.34
N GLU A 792 -16.92 -34.04 -32.92
CA GLU A 792 -16.71 -32.86 -33.77
C GLU A 792 -15.76 -31.81 -33.13
N GLU A 793 -15.84 -31.61 -31.80
CA GLU A 793 -14.98 -30.67 -31.06
C GLU A 793 -13.52 -31.15 -30.89
N PHE A 794 -13.27 -32.45 -30.76
CA PHE A 794 -11.91 -33.01 -30.60
C PHE A 794 -11.13 -32.96 -31.91
N ILE A 795 -11.82 -33.06 -33.04
CA ILE A 795 -11.24 -32.98 -34.39
C ILE A 795 -10.63 -31.60 -34.65
N ILE A 796 -11.30 -30.53 -34.20
CA ILE A 796 -10.81 -29.16 -34.42
C ILE A 796 -9.53 -28.87 -33.62
N TYR A 797 -9.36 -29.52 -32.47
CA TYR A 797 -8.16 -29.41 -31.63
C TYR A 797 -6.93 -30.08 -32.26
N LEU A 798 -7.11 -31.11 -33.10
CA LEU A 798 -6.01 -31.95 -33.60
C LEU A 798 -5.36 -31.49 -34.91
N SER A 799 -5.98 -30.62 -35.72
CA SER A 799 -5.44 -30.28 -37.06
C SER A 799 -5.33 -28.78 -37.30
N ARG A 800 -4.11 -28.23 -37.18
CA ARG A 800 -3.83 -26.85 -37.62
C ARG A 800 -3.01 -26.76 -38.92
N GLU A 801 -2.39 -27.85 -39.37
CA GLU A 801 -1.58 -27.86 -40.62
C GLU A 801 -2.09 -28.75 -41.76
N GLU A 802 -2.94 -29.76 -41.52
CA GLU A 802 -3.61 -30.52 -42.61
C GLU A 802 -5.13 -30.50 -42.43
N ARG A 803 -5.71 -29.35 -42.78
CA ARG A 803 -7.14 -29.02 -42.62
C ARG A 803 -8.10 -29.83 -43.51
N THR A 804 -7.63 -30.83 -44.25
CA THR A 804 -8.42 -31.52 -45.28
C THR A 804 -8.51 -33.04 -45.11
N VAL A 805 -7.60 -33.71 -44.39
CA VAL A 805 -7.57 -35.19 -44.40
C VAL A 805 -8.29 -35.82 -43.20
N ILE A 806 -8.21 -35.21 -42.01
CA ILE A 806 -8.82 -35.75 -40.77
C ILE A 806 -10.19 -35.11 -40.51
N THR A 807 -10.34 -33.82 -40.83
CA THR A 807 -11.57 -33.03 -40.60
C THR A 807 -12.74 -33.47 -41.48
N GLU A 808 -12.46 -33.91 -42.72
CA GLU A 808 -13.49 -34.30 -43.69
C GLU A 808 -13.95 -35.77 -43.52
N LYS A 809 -13.22 -36.59 -42.77
CA LYS A 809 -13.46 -38.05 -42.66
C LYS A 809 -13.92 -38.56 -41.29
N CYS A 810 -13.94 -37.70 -40.27
CA CYS A 810 -14.49 -38.02 -38.95
C CYS A 810 -15.73 -37.19 -38.58
N ALA A 811 -16.14 -36.23 -39.43
CA ALA A 811 -17.33 -35.38 -39.23
C ALA A 811 -18.64 -36.01 -39.74
N GLU A 812 -18.56 -37.03 -40.60
CA GLU A 812 -19.64 -38.00 -40.80
C GLU A 812 -19.19 -39.30 -40.15
N PRO A 813 -20.07 -40.15 -39.57
CA PRO A 813 -19.66 -41.45 -39.05
C PRO A 813 -18.95 -42.15 -40.19
N PRO A 814 -17.61 -42.31 -40.17
CA PRO A 814 -16.98 -42.94 -41.29
C PRO A 814 -17.58 -44.33 -41.30
N GLU A 815 -18.04 -44.80 -42.46
CA GLU A 815 -17.83 -46.21 -42.72
C GLU A 815 -16.37 -46.47 -42.28
N THR A 816 -16.19 -47.28 -41.25
CA THR A 816 -14.94 -47.50 -40.53
C THR A 816 -13.76 -47.77 -41.48
N SER A 817 -14.10 -48.19 -42.71
CA SER A 817 -13.28 -48.34 -43.91
C SER A 817 -12.48 -47.10 -44.38
N GLN A 818 -12.93 -45.86 -44.21
CA GLN A 818 -12.22 -44.68 -44.76
C GLN A 818 -11.06 -44.17 -43.89
N LEU A 819 -11.22 -44.12 -42.57
CA LEU A 819 -10.16 -43.77 -41.62
C LEU A 819 -9.00 -44.78 -41.70
N MET A 820 -9.36 -46.07 -41.85
CA MET A 820 -8.43 -47.20 -41.99
C MET A 820 -7.52 -47.11 -43.22
N ARG A 821 -7.80 -46.23 -44.19
CA ARG A 821 -7.02 -46.02 -45.42
C ARG A 821 -6.10 -44.80 -45.38
N THR A 822 -6.02 -44.09 -44.26
CA THR A 822 -5.15 -42.90 -44.14
C THR A 822 -3.70 -43.30 -43.87
N ALA A 823 -2.74 -42.54 -44.42
CA ALA A 823 -1.31 -42.76 -44.18
C ALA A 823 -0.96 -42.70 -42.67
N PHE A 824 -1.69 -41.84 -41.93
CA PHE A 824 -1.64 -41.76 -40.48
C PHE A 824 -2.01 -43.09 -39.79
N TYR A 825 -3.16 -43.69 -40.16
CA TYR A 825 -3.60 -44.95 -39.56
C TYR A 825 -2.67 -46.11 -39.92
N SER A 826 -2.14 -46.14 -41.14
CA SER A 826 -1.11 -47.12 -41.54
C SER A 826 0.15 -47.00 -40.69
N GLN A 827 0.60 -45.77 -40.37
CA GLN A 827 1.73 -45.57 -39.47
C GLN A 827 1.42 -46.03 -38.04
N LEU A 828 0.21 -45.77 -37.54
CA LEU A 828 -0.24 -46.27 -36.24
C LEU A 828 -0.25 -47.80 -36.17
N LEU A 829 -0.71 -48.49 -37.23
CA LEU A 829 -0.68 -49.96 -37.30
C LEU A 829 0.76 -50.50 -37.27
N LYS A 830 1.71 -49.84 -37.95
CA LYS A 830 3.14 -50.20 -37.87
C LYS A 830 3.72 -50.01 -36.47
N ASP A 831 3.34 -48.94 -35.79
CA ASP A 831 3.76 -48.69 -34.40
C ASP A 831 3.18 -49.76 -33.46
N VAL A 832 1.92 -50.18 -33.67
CA VAL A 832 1.28 -51.29 -32.95
C VAL A 832 2.01 -52.61 -33.22
N GLU A 833 2.30 -52.93 -34.48
CA GLU A 833 3.04 -54.14 -34.84
C GLU A 833 4.41 -54.17 -34.18
N LYS A 834 5.15 -53.06 -34.24
CA LYS A 834 6.48 -52.94 -33.63
C LYS A 834 6.44 -53.26 -32.15
N VAL A 835 5.53 -52.62 -31.40
CA VAL A 835 5.35 -52.88 -29.97
C VAL A 835 4.96 -54.34 -29.71
N ALA A 836 4.04 -54.88 -30.51
CA ALA A 836 3.59 -56.26 -30.39
C ALA A 836 4.73 -57.29 -30.59
N VAL A 837 5.61 -57.04 -31.56
CA VAL A 837 6.80 -57.86 -31.82
C VAL A 837 7.80 -57.79 -30.67
N GLU A 838 8.04 -56.59 -30.13
CA GLU A 838 8.96 -56.39 -29.01
C GLU A 838 8.42 -57.03 -27.71
N GLU A 839 7.11 -56.97 -27.46
CA GLU A 839 6.42 -57.68 -26.37
C GLU A 839 6.52 -59.22 -26.51
N ASP A 840 6.25 -59.79 -27.69
CA ASP A 840 6.43 -61.23 -27.94
C ASP A 840 7.90 -61.66 -27.74
N ALA A 841 8.86 -60.84 -28.15
CA ALA A 841 10.29 -61.11 -27.96
C ALA A 841 10.69 -61.11 -26.48
N SER A 842 10.20 -60.15 -25.68
CA SER A 842 10.40 -60.10 -24.23
C SER A 842 9.80 -61.34 -23.54
N ILE A 843 8.59 -61.74 -23.91
CA ILE A 843 7.93 -62.95 -23.36
C ILE A 843 8.75 -64.21 -23.66
N LYS A 844 9.25 -64.37 -24.90
CA LYS A 844 10.08 -65.51 -25.28
C LYS A 844 11.37 -65.58 -24.47
N GLY A 845 12.03 -64.45 -24.22
CA GLY A 845 13.22 -64.41 -23.35
C GLY A 845 12.93 -64.88 -21.92
N ARG A 846 11.76 -64.54 -21.35
CA ARG A 846 11.32 -65.03 -20.04
C ARG A 846 10.93 -66.51 -20.07
N LEU A 847 10.41 -67.02 -21.19
CA LEU A 847 10.01 -68.41 -21.37
C LEU A 847 11.17 -69.39 -21.17
N GLU A 848 12.36 -69.01 -21.63
CA GLU A 848 13.59 -69.82 -21.52
C GLU A 848 13.96 -70.13 -20.06
N HIS A 849 13.55 -69.28 -19.13
CA HIS A 849 13.91 -69.33 -17.71
C HIS A 849 12.72 -69.69 -16.80
N ALA A 850 11.53 -69.90 -17.37
CA ALA A 850 10.29 -70.15 -16.62
C ALA A 850 10.01 -71.66 -16.44
N GLY A 851 9.54 -72.03 -15.25
CA GLY A 851 9.08 -73.40 -14.93
C GLY A 851 7.63 -73.43 -14.44
N GLY A 852 7.01 -74.61 -14.50
CA GLY A 852 5.67 -74.86 -13.94
C GLY A 852 4.56 -74.00 -14.55
N SER A 853 3.65 -73.51 -13.71
CA SER A 853 2.49 -72.69 -14.12
C SER A 853 2.86 -71.36 -14.79
N LYS A 854 4.03 -70.78 -14.45
CA LYS A 854 4.53 -69.53 -15.05
C LYS A 854 4.91 -69.72 -16.52
N LYS A 855 5.44 -70.90 -16.89
CA LYS A 855 5.77 -71.22 -18.29
C LYS A 855 4.51 -71.31 -19.16
N ALA A 856 3.47 -72.00 -18.67
CA ALA A 856 2.19 -72.11 -19.38
C ALA A 856 1.50 -70.75 -19.60
N GLN A 857 1.61 -69.83 -18.63
CA GLN A 857 1.09 -68.46 -18.77
C GLN A 857 1.85 -67.65 -19.83
N LEU A 858 3.18 -67.74 -19.85
CA LEU A 858 4.02 -67.06 -20.86
C LEU A 858 3.82 -67.65 -22.27
N ASP A 859 3.61 -68.96 -22.39
CA ASP A 859 3.29 -69.62 -23.67
C ASP A 859 1.94 -69.15 -24.25
N GLU A 860 0.92 -68.98 -23.41
CA GLU A 860 -0.37 -68.42 -23.82
C GLU A 860 -0.22 -66.94 -24.23
N ALA A 861 0.50 -66.14 -23.43
CA ALA A 861 0.75 -64.74 -23.74
C ALA A 861 1.49 -64.54 -25.08
N SER A 862 2.52 -65.34 -25.36
CA SER A 862 3.22 -65.31 -26.66
C SER A 862 2.29 -65.67 -27.82
N ARG A 863 1.37 -66.62 -27.64
CA ARG A 863 0.36 -66.95 -28.67
C ARG A 863 -0.57 -65.77 -28.97
N GLN A 864 -1.04 -65.07 -27.93
CA GLN A 864 -1.90 -63.89 -28.11
C GLN A 864 -1.19 -62.76 -28.83
N TRP A 865 0.07 -62.46 -28.48
CA TRP A 865 0.85 -61.44 -29.18
C TRP A 865 1.11 -61.79 -30.63
N LYS A 866 1.41 -63.05 -30.95
CA LYS A 866 1.50 -63.51 -32.34
C LYS A 866 0.20 -63.31 -33.09
N GLN A 867 -0.93 -63.62 -32.47
CA GLN A 867 -2.24 -63.37 -33.06
C GLN A 867 -2.43 -61.87 -33.36
N ILE A 868 -2.08 -60.97 -32.43
CA ILE A 868 -2.16 -59.52 -32.64
C ILE A 868 -1.24 -59.07 -33.79
N ILE A 869 -0.01 -59.59 -33.86
CA ILE A 869 0.94 -59.30 -34.96
C ILE A 869 0.35 -59.73 -36.30
N ASP A 870 -0.14 -60.96 -36.39
CA ASP A 870 -0.68 -61.52 -37.64
C ASP A 870 -1.95 -60.77 -38.09
N GLN A 871 -2.82 -60.40 -37.15
CA GLN A 871 -4.02 -59.61 -37.45
C GLN A 871 -3.67 -58.18 -37.87
N THR A 872 -2.72 -57.53 -37.19
CA THR A 872 -2.29 -56.16 -37.54
C THR A 872 -1.69 -56.12 -38.95
N ARG A 873 -0.88 -57.13 -39.30
CA ARG A 873 -0.35 -57.31 -40.67
C ARG A 873 -1.45 -57.58 -41.70
N SER A 874 -2.46 -58.38 -41.36
CA SER A 874 -3.62 -58.60 -42.23
C SER A 874 -4.39 -57.30 -42.49
N CYS A 875 -4.50 -56.45 -41.47
CA CYS A 875 -5.19 -55.17 -41.57
C CYS A 875 -4.42 -54.12 -42.40
N GLU A 876 -3.08 -54.15 -42.41
CA GLU A 876 -2.28 -53.36 -43.36
C GLU A 876 -2.54 -53.78 -44.82
N ASN A 877 -2.90 -55.05 -45.04
CA ASN A 877 -3.21 -55.61 -46.36
C ASN A 877 -4.68 -55.42 -46.81
N GLY A 878 -5.50 -54.66 -46.06
CA GLY A 878 -6.83 -54.23 -46.48
C GLY A 878 -8.04 -54.95 -45.84
N ASP A 879 -7.82 -55.73 -44.79
CA ASP A 879 -8.90 -56.41 -44.05
C ASP A 879 -9.58 -55.45 -43.04
N LEU A 880 -10.91 -55.27 -43.13
CA LEU A 880 -11.68 -54.20 -42.46
C LEU A 880 -11.97 -54.45 -40.96
N THR A 881 -11.29 -55.40 -40.33
CA THR A 881 -11.62 -55.88 -38.99
C THR A 881 -10.89 -55.15 -37.86
N CYS A 882 -9.79 -54.43 -38.14
CA CYS A 882 -9.03 -53.69 -37.13
C CYS A 882 -9.46 -52.23 -36.98
N ASN A 883 -10.61 -51.98 -36.35
CA ASN A 883 -10.98 -50.62 -35.91
C ASN A 883 -10.30 -50.26 -34.55
N PRO A 884 -10.26 -48.97 -34.15
CA PRO A 884 -9.63 -48.55 -32.90
C PRO A 884 -10.14 -49.30 -31.65
N ASN A 885 -11.44 -49.61 -31.59
CA ASN A 885 -12.03 -50.34 -30.47
C ASN A 885 -11.54 -51.79 -30.40
N TRP A 886 -11.38 -52.45 -31.56
CA TRP A 886 -10.81 -53.80 -31.66
C TRP A 886 -9.34 -53.82 -31.22
N LEU A 887 -8.54 -52.84 -31.66
CA LEU A 887 -7.15 -52.70 -31.22
C LEU A 887 -7.06 -52.50 -29.71
N LEU A 888 -7.92 -51.63 -29.17
CA LEU A 888 -8.01 -51.39 -27.74
C LEU A 888 -8.40 -52.64 -26.95
N SER A 889 -9.38 -53.42 -27.41
CA SER A 889 -9.82 -54.62 -26.69
C SER A 889 -8.74 -55.72 -26.65
N HIS A 890 -7.88 -55.83 -27.67
CA HIS A 890 -6.84 -56.85 -27.76
C HIS A 890 -5.50 -56.40 -27.15
N LEU A 891 -5.22 -55.10 -27.14
CA LEU A 891 -4.07 -54.52 -26.42
C LEU A 891 -4.35 -54.33 -24.91
N GLY A 892 -5.55 -54.69 -24.45
CA GLY A 892 -5.96 -54.71 -23.04
C GLY A 892 -6.50 -53.38 -22.52
N ASN A 893 -7.54 -52.83 -23.16
CA ASN A 893 -8.24 -51.61 -22.70
C ASN A 893 -9.10 -51.88 -21.46
N ILE A 894 -8.70 -51.31 -20.33
CA ILE A 894 -9.39 -51.39 -19.04
C ILE A 894 -9.83 -49.98 -18.58
N CYS A 895 -9.72 -48.97 -19.45
CA CYS A 895 -10.09 -47.59 -19.08
C CYS A 895 -11.60 -47.43 -18.87
N SER A 896 -12.43 -48.33 -19.40
CA SER A 896 -13.86 -48.39 -19.11
C SER A 896 -14.10 -49.44 -18.03
N GLY A 897 -14.62 -49.07 -16.86
CA GLY A 897 -14.99 -50.02 -15.79
C GLY A 897 -16.14 -50.98 -16.15
N ALA A 898 -16.55 -51.02 -17.42
CA ALA A 898 -17.46 -52.01 -17.96
C ALA A 898 -16.64 -53.16 -18.56
N VAL A 899 -16.71 -54.32 -17.92
CA VAL A 899 -16.46 -55.58 -18.63
C VAL A 899 -17.37 -55.59 -19.86
N PRO A 900 -16.86 -55.78 -21.09
CA PRO A 900 -17.73 -55.99 -22.23
C PRO A 900 -18.53 -57.26 -21.91
N THR A 901 -19.82 -57.10 -21.66
CA THR A 901 -20.76 -58.22 -21.70
C THR A 901 -20.91 -58.60 -23.17
N SER A 902 -19.88 -59.24 -23.73
CA SER A 902 -20.05 -60.01 -24.94
C SER A 902 -21.02 -61.14 -24.62
N GLN A 903 -22.12 -61.21 -25.37
CA GLN A 903 -23.16 -62.23 -25.24
C GLN A 903 -22.67 -63.65 -25.62
N ASP A 904 -21.38 -63.82 -25.90
CA ASP A 904 -20.76 -65.12 -26.08
C ASP A 904 -19.84 -65.41 -24.90
N GLY A 905 -20.22 -66.39 -24.08
CA GLY A 905 -19.56 -66.82 -22.84
C GLY A 905 -18.14 -67.38 -22.97
N ALA A 906 -17.34 -66.89 -23.92
CA ALA A 906 -15.95 -67.26 -24.15
C ALA A 906 -14.95 -66.13 -23.81
N SER A 907 -15.38 -64.86 -23.68
CA SER A 907 -14.45 -63.73 -23.49
C SER A 907 -14.13 -63.36 -22.04
N GLU A 908 -14.83 -63.89 -21.02
CA GLU A 908 -14.49 -63.65 -19.60
C GLU A 908 -13.12 -64.21 -19.22
N ARG A 909 -12.58 -65.14 -20.03
CA ARG A 909 -11.25 -65.69 -19.83
C ARG A 909 -10.15 -64.90 -20.52
N ALA A 910 -10.40 -64.08 -21.54
CA ALA A 910 -9.31 -63.47 -22.32
C ALA A 910 -8.55 -62.37 -21.56
N ALA A 911 -9.21 -61.66 -20.62
CA ALA A 911 -8.64 -60.49 -19.95
C ALA A 911 -7.71 -60.79 -18.76
N ASP A 912 -7.66 -62.03 -18.25
CA ASP A 912 -7.07 -62.35 -16.94
C ASP A 912 -5.74 -63.15 -17.02
N TYR A 913 -5.22 -63.44 -18.21
CA TYR A 913 -4.03 -64.30 -18.39
C TYR A 913 -2.70 -63.54 -18.47
N TRP A 914 -2.71 -62.23 -18.66
CA TRP A 914 -1.49 -61.45 -18.80
C TRP A 914 -1.14 -60.71 -17.49
N LYS A 915 -0.58 -61.45 -16.54
CA LYS A 915 -0.14 -60.97 -15.21
C LYS A 915 1.17 -60.18 -15.22
N ARG A 916 1.41 -59.36 -16.25
CA ARG A 916 2.55 -58.43 -16.27
C ARG A 916 2.08 -57.07 -15.79
N THR A 917 2.93 -56.36 -15.06
CA THR A 917 2.63 -54.98 -14.64
C THR A 917 2.55 -54.10 -15.88
N THR A 918 1.40 -53.47 -16.15
CA THR A 918 1.26 -52.56 -17.31
C THR A 918 0.89 -51.15 -16.86
N TYR A 919 1.44 -50.15 -17.57
CA TYR A 919 1.02 -48.76 -17.47
C TYR A 919 -0.05 -48.49 -18.52
N ARG A 920 -1.14 -47.82 -18.14
CA ARG A 920 -2.22 -47.44 -19.06
C ARG A 920 -2.58 -45.97 -18.88
N TYR A 921 -2.61 -45.23 -19.98
CA TYR A 921 -3.05 -43.83 -20.00
C TYR A 921 -4.49 -43.75 -20.49
N CYS A 922 -5.39 -43.31 -19.62
CA CYS A 922 -6.83 -43.22 -19.86
C CYS A 922 -7.23 -41.74 -20.05
N PRO A 923 -7.39 -41.26 -21.30
CA PRO A 923 -7.85 -39.89 -21.57
C PRO A 923 -9.36 -39.73 -21.27
N PHE A 924 -9.74 -38.57 -20.74
CA PHE A 924 -11.13 -38.16 -20.48
C PHE A 924 -11.40 -36.76 -21.06
N LYS A 925 -12.67 -36.43 -21.34
CA LYS A 925 -13.06 -35.12 -21.89
C LYS A 925 -13.19 -34.05 -20.81
N SER A 926 -13.57 -34.44 -19.60
CA SER A 926 -13.78 -33.54 -18.46
C SER A 926 -13.27 -34.13 -17.16
N HIS A 927 -13.01 -33.26 -16.18
CA HIS A 927 -12.65 -33.71 -14.83
C HIS A 927 -13.82 -34.40 -14.12
N ASP A 928 -15.07 -34.13 -14.50
CA ASP A 928 -16.28 -34.79 -13.97
C ASP A 928 -16.36 -36.26 -14.37
N GLU A 929 -16.10 -36.57 -15.64
CA GLU A 929 -16.02 -37.96 -16.11
C GLU A 929 -14.89 -38.72 -15.42
N LEU A 930 -13.75 -38.06 -15.25
CA LEU A 930 -12.55 -38.66 -14.67
C LEU A 930 -12.70 -38.96 -13.17
N ILE A 931 -13.23 -38.03 -12.36
CA ILE A 931 -13.46 -38.29 -10.93
C ILE A 931 -14.51 -39.39 -10.73
N LYS A 932 -15.56 -39.41 -11.55
CA LYS A 932 -16.56 -40.47 -11.54
C LYS A 932 -15.94 -41.83 -11.83
N TRP A 933 -15.14 -41.93 -12.89
CA TRP A 933 -14.37 -43.14 -13.19
C TRP A 933 -13.45 -43.54 -12.03
N PHE A 934 -12.72 -42.58 -11.47
CA PHE A 934 -11.77 -42.83 -10.40
C PHE A 934 -12.44 -43.24 -9.08
N CYS A 935 -13.69 -42.84 -8.80
CA CYS A 935 -14.36 -43.11 -7.53
C CYS A 935 -15.44 -44.21 -7.60
N GLU A 936 -16.17 -44.35 -8.71
CA GLU A 936 -17.22 -45.37 -8.88
C GLU A 936 -16.71 -46.71 -9.44
N SER A 937 -15.52 -46.75 -10.05
CA SER A 937 -15.08 -47.94 -10.77
C SER A 937 -15.00 -49.18 -9.87
N ASN A 938 -15.69 -50.25 -10.31
CA ASN A 938 -15.69 -51.58 -9.71
C ASN A 938 -14.42 -52.40 -9.97
N THR A 939 -13.40 -51.82 -10.63
CA THR A 939 -12.12 -52.47 -10.91
C THR A 939 -11.34 -52.71 -9.61
N LYS A 940 -11.68 -53.80 -8.92
CA LYS A 940 -10.98 -54.28 -7.73
C LYS A 940 -9.57 -54.75 -8.14
N ASN A 941 -8.55 -54.40 -7.36
CA ASN A 941 -7.13 -54.79 -7.53
C ASN A 941 -6.31 -54.08 -8.63
N ALA A 942 -6.79 -53.00 -9.26
CA ALA A 942 -5.98 -52.18 -10.17
C ALA A 942 -5.45 -50.92 -9.47
N GLY A 943 -4.19 -50.55 -9.74
CA GLY A 943 -3.59 -49.31 -9.25
C GLY A 943 -4.14 -48.11 -10.01
N MET A 944 -5.32 -47.61 -9.63
CA MET A 944 -5.92 -46.44 -10.27
C MET A 944 -5.27 -45.15 -9.78
N VAL A 945 -4.98 -44.26 -10.72
CA VAL A 945 -4.35 -42.97 -10.53
C VAL A 945 -5.17 -41.91 -11.27
N TYR A 946 -5.52 -40.84 -10.60
CA TYR A 946 -6.07 -39.63 -11.20
C TYR A 946 -4.97 -38.57 -11.23
N LEU A 947 -4.44 -38.29 -12.43
CA LEU A 947 -3.41 -37.28 -12.69
C LEU A 947 -4.05 -35.97 -13.14
N GLY A 948 -3.61 -34.85 -12.57
CA GLY A 948 -4.09 -33.52 -12.93
C GLY A 948 -3.42 -32.44 -12.10
N ASP A 949 -3.77 -31.18 -12.33
CA ASP A 949 -3.28 -30.09 -11.49
C ASP A 949 -3.81 -30.28 -10.06
N ARG A 950 -2.93 -30.16 -9.06
CA ARG A 950 -3.17 -30.55 -7.68
C ARG A 950 -4.47 -29.98 -7.12
N GLU A 951 -4.68 -28.69 -7.27
CA GLU A 951 -5.87 -28.04 -6.70
C GLU A 951 -7.16 -28.43 -7.43
N ILE A 952 -7.09 -28.81 -8.72
CA ILE A 952 -8.26 -29.30 -9.47
C ILE A 952 -8.64 -30.71 -9.00
N ILE A 953 -7.68 -31.62 -8.91
CA ILE A 953 -7.96 -33.00 -8.50
C ILE A 953 -8.44 -33.07 -7.05
N LEU A 954 -7.90 -32.22 -6.17
CA LEU A 954 -8.37 -32.09 -4.78
C LEU A 954 -9.75 -31.44 -4.69
N GLY A 955 -10.02 -30.40 -5.49
CA GLY A 955 -11.34 -29.77 -5.58
C GLY A 955 -12.42 -30.73 -6.05
N LYS A 956 -12.11 -31.56 -7.05
CA LYS A 956 -13.01 -32.62 -7.54
C LYS A 956 -13.21 -33.74 -6.53
N LEU A 957 -12.16 -34.21 -5.86
CA LEU A 957 -12.28 -35.22 -4.80
C LEU A 957 -13.17 -34.71 -3.66
N GLN A 958 -13.01 -33.45 -3.26
CA GLN A 958 -13.85 -32.83 -2.24
C GLN A 958 -15.30 -32.73 -2.70
N THR A 959 -15.55 -32.16 -3.88
CA THR A 959 -16.91 -32.03 -4.45
C THR A 959 -17.59 -33.40 -4.58
N TRP A 960 -16.84 -34.41 -4.99
CA TRP A 960 -17.31 -35.80 -5.04
C TRP A 960 -17.74 -36.30 -3.65
N ASN A 961 -16.87 -36.16 -2.65
CA ASN A 961 -17.11 -36.63 -1.29
C ASN A 961 -18.24 -35.89 -0.57
N ASP A 962 -18.49 -34.62 -0.93
CA ASP A 962 -19.58 -33.82 -0.39
C ASP A 962 -20.92 -34.20 -1.04
N GLY A 963 -20.91 -34.58 -2.32
CA GLY A 963 -22.09 -34.96 -3.09
C GLY A 963 -22.51 -36.43 -2.99
N HIS A 964 -21.65 -37.32 -2.48
CA HIS A 964 -21.89 -38.76 -2.44
C HIS A 964 -21.84 -39.34 -1.02
N VAL A 965 -22.76 -40.28 -0.73
CA VAL A 965 -22.84 -40.96 0.57
C VAL A 965 -21.59 -41.80 0.85
N ALA A 966 -21.06 -42.47 -0.17
CA ALA A 966 -19.81 -43.24 -0.07
C ALA A 966 -18.63 -42.35 -0.49
N LYS A 967 -17.74 -42.08 0.46
CA LYS A 967 -16.52 -41.32 0.19
C LYS A 967 -15.55 -42.10 -0.69
N CYS A 968 -14.90 -41.39 -1.61
CA CYS A 968 -13.85 -41.92 -2.45
C CYS A 968 -12.58 -42.15 -1.63
N VAL A 969 -12.14 -43.41 -1.53
CA VAL A 969 -11.01 -43.81 -0.69
C VAL A 969 -9.70 -43.71 -1.46
N VAL A 970 -8.85 -42.77 -1.04
CA VAL A 970 -7.53 -42.52 -1.63
C VAL A 970 -6.41 -42.85 -0.65
N ALA A 971 -5.20 -43.06 -1.16
CA ALA A 971 -3.99 -43.31 -0.38
C ALA A 971 -3.53 -42.06 0.36
N ASP A 972 -3.66 -40.90 -0.29
CA ASP A 972 -3.36 -39.57 0.27
C ASP A 972 -4.48 -38.60 -0.12
N GLU A 973 -5.11 -37.98 0.89
CA GLU A 973 -6.19 -37.00 0.70
C GLU A 973 -5.67 -35.60 0.34
N ASP A 974 -4.37 -35.35 0.48
CA ASP A 974 -3.69 -34.10 0.11
C ASP A 974 -3.00 -34.18 -1.26
N GLY A 975 -3.15 -35.33 -1.95
CA GLY A 975 -2.48 -35.65 -3.20
C GLY A 975 -0.99 -35.92 -3.02
N ALA A 976 -0.36 -36.50 -4.04
CA ALA A 976 1.08 -36.67 -4.03
C ALA A 976 1.84 -35.33 -4.18
N GLY A 977 3.15 -35.35 -3.99
CA GLY A 977 4.00 -34.18 -4.26
C GLY A 977 3.90 -33.71 -5.71
N ASP A 978 4.08 -32.40 -5.91
CA ASP A 978 4.03 -31.77 -7.23
C ASP A 978 5.13 -32.33 -8.15
N LEU A 979 4.73 -32.83 -9.32
CA LEU A 979 5.61 -33.36 -10.36
C LEU A 979 6.15 -32.25 -11.27
N THR A 980 5.43 -31.14 -11.36
CA THR A 980 5.77 -29.97 -12.17
C THR A 980 5.38 -28.69 -11.47
N TYR A 981 5.83 -27.55 -12.02
CA TYR A 981 5.42 -26.22 -11.57
C TYR A 981 4.65 -25.50 -12.68
N GLU A 982 3.40 -25.14 -12.40
CA GLU A 982 2.41 -24.60 -13.35
C GLU A 982 1.89 -23.22 -12.86
N PRO A 983 2.45 -22.11 -13.37
CA PRO A 983 1.88 -20.78 -13.13
C PRO A 983 0.69 -20.53 -14.07
N TYR A 984 -0.45 -20.10 -13.51
CA TYR A 984 -1.65 -19.73 -14.27
C TYR A 984 -1.75 -18.24 -14.55
N ALA A 985 -2.28 -17.88 -15.72
CA ALA A 985 -2.58 -16.51 -16.10
C ALA A 985 -3.93 -16.42 -16.83
N ILE A 986 -4.57 -15.24 -16.77
CA ILE A 986 -5.69 -14.91 -17.64
C ILE A 986 -5.13 -14.62 -19.03
N MET A 987 -5.84 -15.07 -20.07
CA MET A 987 -5.42 -14.79 -21.45
C MET A 987 -6.34 -13.78 -22.13
N VAL A 988 -5.77 -12.87 -22.91
CA VAL A 988 -6.50 -11.93 -23.77
C VAL A 988 -6.15 -12.21 -25.23
N LYS A 989 -7.15 -12.24 -26.11
CA LYS A 989 -6.99 -12.50 -27.54
C LYS A 989 -5.96 -11.54 -28.17
N LYS A 990 -5.07 -12.07 -29.02
CA LYS A 990 -4.17 -11.24 -29.83
C LYS A 990 -4.92 -10.55 -30.97
N PRO A 991 -4.68 -9.24 -31.21
CA PRO A 991 -5.31 -8.54 -32.33
C PRO A 991 -4.78 -9.08 -33.66
N LYS A 992 -5.70 -9.35 -34.60
CA LYS A 992 -5.38 -9.85 -35.94
C LYS A 992 -5.33 -8.75 -37.00
N ASN A 993 -6.06 -7.66 -36.78
CA ASN A 993 -6.14 -6.52 -37.69
C ASN A 993 -6.03 -5.20 -36.90
N PRO A 994 -5.73 -4.07 -37.59
CA PRO A 994 -5.59 -2.77 -36.93
C PRO A 994 -6.85 -2.28 -36.22
N GLU A 995 -8.03 -2.65 -36.72
CA GLU A 995 -9.33 -2.24 -36.14
C GLU A 995 -9.58 -2.89 -34.77
N GLU A 996 -9.18 -4.16 -34.58
CA GLU A 996 -9.25 -4.84 -33.29
C GLU A 996 -8.14 -4.41 -32.32
N MET A 997 -7.07 -3.76 -32.81
CA MET A 997 -5.86 -3.47 -32.03
C MET A 997 -6.14 -2.56 -30.84
N GLU A 998 -6.89 -1.47 -31.05
CA GLU A 998 -7.23 -0.54 -29.97
C GLU A 998 -8.12 -1.21 -28.91
N ARG A 999 -9.20 -1.87 -29.34
CA ARG A 999 -10.15 -2.55 -28.43
C ARG A 999 -9.46 -3.63 -27.58
N LEU A 1000 -8.68 -4.51 -28.21
CA LEU A 1000 -8.03 -5.62 -27.50
C LEU A 1000 -6.84 -5.17 -26.65
N ASN A 1001 -6.12 -4.11 -27.04
CA ASN A 1001 -5.08 -3.51 -26.19
C ASN A 1001 -5.69 -2.88 -24.93
N ASN A 1002 -6.83 -2.18 -25.06
CA ASN A 1002 -7.55 -1.62 -23.90
C ASN A 1002 -8.03 -2.73 -22.95
N ILE A 1003 -8.59 -3.83 -23.49
CA ILE A 1003 -8.98 -4.99 -22.69
C ILE A 1003 -7.75 -5.60 -22.00
N ALA A 1004 -6.64 -5.78 -22.72
CA ALA A 1004 -5.41 -6.33 -22.16
C ALA A 1004 -4.82 -5.44 -21.05
N GLU A 1005 -4.84 -4.12 -21.22
CA GLU A 1005 -4.39 -3.16 -20.22
C GLU A 1005 -5.27 -3.20 -18.97
N ILE A 1006 -6.60 -3.26 -19.14
CA ILE A 1006 -7.55 -3.38 -18.03
C ILE A 1006 -7.32 -4.67 -17.26
N VAL A 1007 -7.23 -5.81 -17.95
CA VAL A 1007 -6.96 -7.11 -17.31
C VAL A 1007 -5.66 -7.06 -16.52
N LYS A 1008 -4.58 -6.51 -17.09
CA LYS A 1008 -3.29 -6.36 -16.39
C LYS A 1008 -3.42 -5.48 -15.15
N ARG A 1009 -3.97 -4.27 -15.29
CA ARG A 1009 -4.13 -3.30 -14.20
C ARG A 1009 -4.98 -3.88 -13.07
N ARG A 1010 -6.11 -4.49 -13.41
CA ARG A 1010 -7.05 -5.06 -12.43
C ARG A 1010 -6.47 -6.29 -11.74
N VAL A 1011 -5.73 -7.16 -12.43
CA VAL A 1011 -4.98 -8.24 -11.75
C VAL A 1011 -4.03 -7.67 -10.69
N TYR A 1012 -3.29 -6.60 -10.99
CA TYR A 1012 -2.42 -5.94 -9.99
C TYR A 1012 -3.21 -5.33 -8.83
N GLU A 1013 -4.32 -4.64 -9.11
CA GLU A 1013 -5.18 -4.08 -8.06
C GLU A 1013 -5.72 -5.19 -7.15
N PHE A 1014 -6.19 -6.31 -7.71
CA PHE A 1014 -6.73 -7.45 -6.97
C PHE A 1014 -5.74 -7.96 -5.92
N PHE A 1015 -4.49 -8.22 -6.33
CA PHE A 1015 -3.46 -8.69 -5.39
C PHE A 1015 -2.97 -7.62 -4.41
N SER A 1016 -3.13 -6.34 -4.75
CA SER A 1016 -2.80 -5.24 -3.86
C SER A 1016 -3.85 -5.06 -2.74
N PHE A 1017 -5.11 -5.48 -2.94
CA PHE A 1017 -6.06 -5.70 -1.85
C PHE A 1017 -5.77 -7.01 -1.10
N SER A 1018 -4.70 -7.01 -0.28
CA SER A 1018 -4.17 -8.25 0.28
C SER A 1018 -5.19 -9.08 1.08
N SER A 1019 -6.05 -8.48 1.90
CA SER A 1019 -7.09 -9.19 2.64
C SER A 1019 -8.24 -9.64 1.74
N PHE A 1020 -8.60 -8.89 0.70
CA PHE A 1020 -9.62 -9.32 -0.27
C PHE A 1020 -9.13 -10.52 -1.08
N ALA A 1021 -7.93 -10.45 -1.67
CA ALA A 1021 -7.34 -11.55 -2.42
C ALA A 1021 -7.18 -12.81 -1.54
N ARG A 1022 -6.76 -12.61 -0.29
CA ARG A 1022 -6.60 -13.71 0.69
C ARG A 1022 -7.95 -14.26 1.13
N ALA A 1023 -8.97 -13.42 1.34
CA ALA A 1023 -10.33 -13.88 1.64
C ALA A 1023 -10.95 -14.67 0.47
N LYS A 1024 -10.70 -14.24 -0.78
CA LYS A 1024 -11.11 -14.99 -1.98
C LYS A 1024 -10.39 -16.31 -2.10
N PHE A 1025 -9.08 -16.35 -1.85
CA PHE A 1025 -8.33 -17.60 -1.77
C PHE A 1025 -8.89 -18.51 -0.67
N ASP A 1026 -9.07 -17.97 0.53
CA ASP A 1026 -9.56 -18.69 1.70
C ASP A 1026 -10.95 -19.29 1.47
N THR A 1027 -11.79 -18.60 0.68
CA THR A 1027 -13.13 -19.09 0.31
C THR A 1027 -13.08 -20.39 -0.51
N TYR A 1028 -12.06 -20.56 -1.35
CA TYR A 1028 -12.02 -21.62 -2.36
C TYR A 1028 -11.02 -22.74 -2.04
N PHE A 1029 -9.97 -22.45 -1.27
CA PHE A 1029 -8.85 -23.39 -1.06
C PHE A 1029 -8.64 -23.80 0.41
N LEU A 1030 -9.20 -23.07 1.39
CA LEU A 1030 -9.27 -23.60 2.76
C LEU A 1030 -10.34 -24.70 2.76
N GLY A 1031 -9.91 -25.96 2.91
CA GLY A 1031 -10.83 -27.08 3.07
C GLY A 1031 -11.81 -26.85 4.24
N LEU A 1032 -12.87 -27.66 4.34
CA LEU A 1032 -13.90 -27.53 5.38
C LEU A 1032 -13.34 -27.49 6.82
N ARG A 1033 -12.14 -28.03 7.05
CA ARG A 1033 -11.43 -28.04 8.34
C ARG A 1033 -10.46 -26.87 8.54
N LYS A 1034 -10.29 -25.99 7.55
CA LYS A 1034 -9.30 -24.89 7.52
C LYS A 1034 -7.86 -25.34 7.80
N ASP A 1035 -7.55 -26.59 7.46
CA ASP A 1035 -6.27 -27.26 7.67
C ASP A 1035 -5.30 -27.10 6.49
N ARG A 1036 -5.82 -26.77 5.31
CA ARG A 1036 -5.00 -26.48 4.13
C ARG A 1036 -4.36 -25.10 4.23
N THR A 1037 -3.09 -24.99 3.83
CA THR A 1037 -2.36 -23.72 3.79
C THR A 1037 -1.91 -23.42 2.38
N MET A 1038 -1.71 -22.13 2.07
CA MET A 1038 -1.19 -21.70 0.78
C MET A 1038 0.19 -22.31 0.53
N SER A 1039 0.43 -22.86 -0.66
CA SER A 1039 1.75 -23.39 -1.03
C SER A 1039 2.80 -22.28 -1.01
N THR A 1040 4.06 -22.63 -0.75
CA THR A 1040 5.16 -21.65 -0.67
C THR A 1040 5.30 -20.82 -1.95
N ALA A 1041 5.16 -21.45 -3.12
CA ALA A 1041 5.24 -20.74 -4.40
C ALA A 1041 4.08 -19.75 -4.59
N LEU A 1042 2.88 -20.13 -4.16
CA LEU A 1042 1.71 -19.26 -4.18
C LEU A 1042 1.82 -18.13 -3.15
N ALA A 1043 2.41 -18.37 -1.98
CA ALA A 1043 2.69 -17.33 -0.98
C ALA A 1043 3.69 -16.30 -1.51
N TYR A 1044 4.74 -16.73 -2.20
CA TYR A 1044 5.65 -15.82 -2.91
C TYR A 1044 4.93 -15.06 -4.02
N LEU A 1045 3.97 -15.67 -4.72
CA LEU A 1045 3.18 -14.98 -5.74
C LEU A 1045 2.33 -13.85 -5.15
N PHE A 1046 1.66 -14.10 -4.01
CA PHE A 1046 0.91 -13.08 -3.28
C PHE A 1046 1.83 -11.92 -2.84
N LEU A 1047 3.07 -12.21 -2.45
CA LEU A 1047 4.07 -11.20 -2.11
C LEU A 1047 4.62 -10.45 -3.34
N LEU A 1048 4.81 -11.12 -4.47
CA LEU A 1048 5.36 -10.53 -5.69
C LEU A 1048 4.33 -9.67 -6.43
N ASN A 1049 3.06 -10.06 -6.41
CA ASN A 1049 1.97 -9.31 -7.01
C ASN A 1049 1.36 -8.26 -6.06
N GLY A 1050 1.60 -8.37 -4.75
CA GLY A 1050 1.15 -7.41 -3.74
C GLY A 1050 2.19 -6.30 -3.55
N ILE A 1051 1.98 -5.15 -4.20
CA ILE A 1051 2.97 -4.07 -4.23
C ILE A 1051 2.66 -2.97 -3.17
N GLU A 1052 1.48 -2.96 -2.53
CA GLU A 1052 1.01 -1.82 -1.72
C GLU A 1052 0.19 -2.17 -0.45
N ASP A 1053 0.05 -1.19 0.47
CA ASP A 1053 -0.83 -1.25 1.65
C ASP A 1053 -2.31 -1.22 1.21
N GLU A 1054 -3.06 -2.26 1.55
CA GLU A 1054 -4.46 -2.50 1.18
C GLU A 1054 -5.40 -1.30 1.43
N ARG A 1055 -5.04 -0.41 2.36
CA ARG A 1055 -5.79 0.83 2.66
C ARG A 1055 -5.81 1.85 1.52
N ARG A 1056 -4.98 1.66 0.48
CA ARG A 1056 -4.87 2.55 -0.69
C ARG A 1056 -5.91 2.29 -1.76
N PHE A 1057 -6.59 1.16 -1.72
CA PHE A 1057 -7.59 0.82 -2.70
C PHE A 1057 -8.97 0.86 -2.04
N VAL A 1058 -9.92 1.52 -2.69
CA VAL A 1058 -11.30 1.61 -2.20
C VAL A 1058 -11.96 0.26 -2.43
N PHE A 1059 -12.38 -0.44 -1.35
CA PHE A 1059 -13.16 -1.67 -1.46
C PHE A 1059 -14.30 -1.45 -2.46
N PRO A 1060 -14.51 -2.36 -3.44
CA PRO A 1060 -15.69 -2.26 -4.29
C PRO A 1060 -16.92 -2.31 -3.38
N VAL A 1061 -17.64 -1.18 -3.34
CA VAL A 1061 -18.88 -1.06 -2.58
C VAL A 1061 -19.84 -2.06 -3.19
N ARG A 1062 -20.30 -3.05 -2.40
CA ARG A 1062 -21.50 -3.80 -2.78
C ARG A 1062 -22.60 -2.77 -2.97
N GLU A 1063 -23.09 -2.62 -4.20
CA GLU A 1063 -24.42 -2.07 -4.41
C GLU A 1063 -25.37 -2.92 -3.57
N ASN A 1064 -25.74 -2.41 -2.40
CA ASN A 1064 -26.79 -3.00 -1.61
C ASN A 1064 -28.03 -2.98 -2.49
N GLY A 1065 -28.43 -4.18 -2.92
CA GLY A 1065 -29.71 -4.40 -3.56
C GLY A 1065 -30.78 -3.67 -2.76
N ILE A 1066 -31.50 -2.80 -3.45
CA ILE A 1066 -32.74 -2.21 -2.96
C ILE A 1066 -33.69 -3.39 -2.77
N VAL A 1067 -33.71 -3.94 -1.56
CA VAL A 1067 -34.82 -4.78 -1.11
C VAL A 1067 -35.90 -3.80 -0.69
N GLU A 1068 -36.77 -3.47 -1.65
CA GLU A 1068 -38.07 -2.90 -1.35
C GLU A 1068 -38.77 -3.84 -0.37
N THR A 1069 -38.89 -3.39 0.87
CA THR A 1069 -39.81 -3.95 1.84
C THR A 1069 -41.21 -3.53 1.40
N GLN A 1070 -41.84 -4.30 0.51
CA GLN A 1070 -43.29 -4.30 0.38
C GLN A 1070 -43.90 -5.44 1.18
N GLN A 1071 -44.79 -5.06 2.07
CA GLN A 1071 -45.66 -5.87 2.90
C GLN A 1071 -46.30 -7.05 2.13
N LYS A 1072 -46.02 -8.29 2.55
CA LYS A 1072 -47.00 -9.22 3.16
C LYS A 1072 -46.36 -10.54 3.55
#